data_AF-A0A2N5V601-F1
#
_entry.id   AF-A0A2N5V601-F1
#
_cell.length_a   1.000
_cell.length_b   1.000
_cell.length_c   1.000
_cell.angle_alpha   90.00
_cell.angle_beta   90.00
_cell.angle_gamma   90.00
#
_symmetry.space_group_name_H-M   'P 1'
#
loop_
_entity.id
_entity.type
_entity.pdbx_description
1 polymer ?
#
loop_
_entity_poly.entity_id
_entity_poly.type
_entity_poly.pdbx_seq_one_letter_code
_entity_poly.pdbx_strand_id
1 'polypeptide(L)'
;MASGPDIPHSVASSGPRDPAQAHQKPYFLSLDLSSDKMGLIVVDESLDVIFGECVKFDTDLPEYGTQNGCHTDGEASTSPTHLHVKALDILLQKVSSQVELKRVKSIGGSAQQHNSVWWSKAASTLLSRLTPNKPLHEQLPPEQAWTLPNPPNFYDMSTDAQAQSLEWLIGGSEETARRSGVRAFCRFTGVQIMKVQQTRPNILEATDRISSASCFLSSLLLGSIAPLSESDAASMSLWNINEQRWDPVVLNLIVGKDSSLPGTSDEAAKLIRKLGEPYLDNSVPLGTIASYFVRRYGFCPECQIVGFVGHHQATFLSQQLRPRDVMICLGDCDSDSVLLPLPHYLPDSTRQILPSAVRSSSTCASEMPFMALMEYKDADLARHFLRDTYCNGSWHTFDTLVTLISEGGTIGLDDKLYTFFWPHGELGSWQGISRFEAGQRVKEFKDQRVNPRSLLESQFLTMRLQLSRISQGLMHPESSGKTLAPTYSLLGFNPYDHSVLPKRIIAIGQASGSRVMIELLSSILGAPVYQSVALAPSTYSTVFLGNELAITPAALGSCYKAAWTYLRQFKMNQSYSDFLEERNLQRSKRLKIPDTRNPSATHMHTSLGKFDPPEASVQSSQPEQRRTASLSNMNSASAIWNHDISSLESSNDAAMPVVPIQTDPKDLEDGLLKVAEPDEDLFQRYGGQVEEFARLDKSIRRGVL
;
A
#
# COMPACT_ATOMS: atom_id res chain seq x y z
N MET A 1 -3.08 28.61 59.51
CA MET A 1 -4.28 27.79 59.23
C MET A 1 -5.01 28.48 58.09
N ALA A 2 -4.76 28.03 56.87
CA ALA A 2 -5.32 28.62 55.65
C ALA A 2 -6.21 27.59 54.96
N SER A 3 -7.43 28.03 54.66
CA SER A 3 -8.50 27.36 53.95
C SER A 3 -8.16 27.14 52.46
N GLY A 4 -8.26 25.89 51.98
CA GLY A 4 -8.24 25.55 50.56
C GLY A 4 -9.65 25.48 49.96
N PRO A 5 -9.84 25.71 48.64
CA PRO A 5 -11.16 25.65 48.01
C PRO A 5 -11.49 24.26 47.44
N ASP A 6 -12.78 23.94 47.52
CA ASP A 6 -13.44 22.71 47.06
C ASP A 6 -13.42 22.51 45.53
N ILE A 7 -13.16 21.27 45.11
CA ILE A 7 -13.36 20.78 43.73
C ILE A 7 -14.56 19.81 43.79
N PRO A 8 -15.64 20.01 42.99
CA PRO A 8 -16.75 19.08 42.98
C PRO A 8 -16.46 17.88 42.08
N HIS A 9 -16.26 16.71 42.69
CA HIS A 9 -16.35 15.42 42.00
C HIS A 9 -17.83 15.02 41.85
N SER A 10 -18.38 15.10 40.63
CA SER A 10 -19.60 14.36 40.27
C SER A 10 -19.24 13.24 39.30
N VAL A 11 -18.91 12.07 39.84
CA VAL A 11 -18.89 10.82 39.09
C VAL A 11 -20.34 10.37 38.97
N ALA A 12 -20.95 10.59 37.80
CA ALA A 12 -22.23 9.99 37.48
C ALA A 12 -22.05 8.47 37.39
N SER A 13 -22.68 7.75 38.31
CA SER A 13 -22.73 6.30 38.31
C SER A 13 -23.43 5.81 37.04
N SER A 14 -22.70 5.07 36.20
CA SER A 14 -23.29 4.27 35.14
C SER A 14 -24.20 3.22 35.77
N GLY A 15 -25.51 3.30 35.49
CA GLY A 15 -26.48 2.29 35.89
C GLY A 15 -26.15 0.90 35.33
N PRO A 16 -26.76 -0.17 35.87
CA PRO A 16 -26.48 -1.53 35.45
C PRO A 16 -26.85 -1.71 33.97
N ARG A 17 -25.85 -2.11 33.16
CA ARG A 17 -26.05 -2.47 31.75
C ARG A 17 -27.03 -3.64 31.67
N ASP A 18 -27.97 -3.52 30.74
CA ASP A 18 -29.01 -4.51 30.45
C ASP A 18 -28.38 -5.89 30.14
N PRO A 19 -28.67 -6.97 30.91
CA PRO A 19 -28.04 -8.29 30.74
C PRO A 19 -28.25 -8.90 29.34
N ALA A 20 -29.28 -8.45 28.61
CA ALA A 20 -29.57 -8.89 27.25
C ALA A 20 -28.56 -8.39 26.20
N GLN A 21 -27.84 -7.29 26.47
CA GLN A 21 -26.79 -6.80 25.56
C GLN A 21 -25.44 -7.51 25.74
N ALA A 22 -25.26 -8.27 26.82
CA ALA A 22 -24.00 -8.95 27.15
C ALA A 22 -23.73 -10.22 26.29
N HIS A 23 -24.63 -10.61 25.39
CA HIS A 23 -24.56 -11.89 24.68
C HIS A 23 -24.49 -11.83 23.15
N GLN A 24 -24.43 -10.65 22.52
CA GLN A 24 -24.21 -10.57 21.07
C GLN A 24 -22.73 -10.31 20.73
N LYS A 25 -22.15 -11.22 19.95
CA LYS A 25 -20.75 -11.14 19.49
C LYS A 25 -20.52 -9.84 18.69
N PRO A 26 -19.45 -9.08 18.97
CA PRO A 26 -19.19 -7.80 18.32
C PRO A 26 -18.79 -7.98 16.85
N TYR A 27 -19.08 -6.95 16.05
CA TYR A 27 -18.57 -6.79 14.69
C TYR A 27 -17.61 -5.61 14.60
N PHE A 28 -16.68 -5.70 13.65
CA PHE A 28 -15.74 -4.65 13.33
C PHE A 28 -15.85 -4.34 11.84
N LEU A 29 -15.89 -3.06 11.50
CA LEU A 29 -16.08 -2.59 10.13
C LEU A 29 -14.83 -1.88 9.66
N SER A 30 -14.47 -2.06 8.39
CA SER A 30 -13.43 -1.28 7.74
C SER A 30 -13.88 -0.70 6.42
N LEU A 31 -13.41 0.52 6.13
CA LEU A 31 -13.48 1.16 4.82
C LEU A 31 -12.09 1.17 4.18
N ASP A 32 -12.00 0.88 2.89
CA ASP A 32 -10.76 0.95 2.12
C ASP A 32 -10.96 1.83 0.89
N LEU A 33 -10.32 3.01 0.88
CA LEU A 33 -10.39 3.95 -0.23
C LEU A 33 -9.13 3.81 -1.12
N SER A 34 -9.29 3.14 -2.26
CA SER A 34 -8.27 3.07 -3.31
C SER A 34 -8.45 4.21 -4.33
N SER A 35 -7.66 4.19 -5.39
CA SER A 35 -7.75 5.15 -6.49
C SER A 35 -9.02 5.00 -7.31
N ASP A 36 -9.47 3.76 -7.54
CA ASP A 36 -10.52 3.38 -8.49
C ASP A 36 -11.82 2.88 -7.83
N LYS A 37 -11.80 2.58 -6.53
CA LYS A 37 -12.96 2.10 -5.77
C LYS A 37 -12.91 2.48 -4.29
N MET A 38 -14.05 2.36 -3.64
CA MET A 38 -14.15 2.30 -2.18
C MET A 38 -14.74 0.94 -1.77
N GLY A 39 -14.03 0.21 -0.91
CA GLY A 39 -14.45 -1.05 -0.32
C GLY A 39 -14.95 -0.87 1.11
N LEU A 40 -15.83 -1.77 1.53
CA LEU A 40 -16.29 -1.94 2.91
C LEU A 40 -16.27 -3.41 3.25
N ILE A 41 -15.65 -3.77 4.37
CA ILE A 41 -15.75 -5.12 4.93
C ILE A 41 -16.26 -5.08 6.38
N VAL A 42 -16.90 -6.17 6.79
CA VAL A 42 -17.24 -6.43 8.19
C VAL A 42 -16.66 -7.77 8.58
N VAL A 43 -15.98 -7.81 9.73
CA VAL A 43 -15.45 -9.03 10.34
C VAL A 43 -16.07 -9.26 11.71
N ASP A 44 -16.10 -10.53 12.12
CA ASP A 44 -16.57 -10.91 13.45
C ASP A 44 -15.47 -10.89 14.52
N GLU A 45 -15.80 -11.30 15.74
CA GLU A 45 -14.86 -11.40 16.86
C GLU A 45 -13.69 -12.38 16.62
N SER A 46 -13.83 -13.28 15.65
CA SER A 46 -12.83 -14.28 15.27
C SER A 46 -11.91 -13.77 14.15
N LEU A 47 -12.14 -12.54 13.69
CA LEU A 47 -11.51 -11.91 12.53
C LEU A 47 -11.81 -12.64 11.21
N ASP A 48 -12.98 -13.30 11.12
CA ASP A 48 -13.43 -13.91 9.88
C ASP A 48 -14.37 -12.92 9.17
N VAL A 49 -14.21 -12.77 7.85
CA VAL A 49 -15.00 -11.82 7.05
C VAL A 49 -16.43 -12.34 6.93
N ILE A 50 -17.41 -11.51 7.32
CA ILE A 50 -18.84 -11.82 7.23
C ILE A 50 -19.56 -11.04 6.12
N PHE A 51 -18.99 -9.91 5.71
CA PHE A 51 -19.58 -9.07 4.66
C PHE A 51 -18.49 -8.32 3.91
N GLY A 52 -18.64 -8.21 2.59
CA GLY A 52 -17.82 -7.36 1.73
C GLY A 52 -18.68 -6.63 0.69
N GLU A 53 -18.38 -5.38 0.39
CA GLU A 53 -19.01 -4.67 -0.72
C GLU A 53 -18.09 -3.56 -1.22
N CYS A 54 -18.15 -3.25 -2.51
CA CYS A 54 -17.39 -2.13 -3.08
C CYS A 54 -18.23 -1.27 -4.02
N VAL A 55 -17.77 -0.05 -4.21
CA VAL A 55 -18.26 0.90 -5.21
C VAL A 55 -17.10 1.22 -6.14
N LYS A 56 -17.20 0.84 -7.41
CA LYS A 56 -16.22 1.16 -8.46
C LYS A 56 -16.56 2.53 -9.02
N PHE A 57 -15.61 3.47 -8.97
CA PHE A 57 -15.90 4.87 -9.23
C PHE A 57 -16.41 5.13 -10.64
N ASP A 58 -15.73 4.62 -11.66
CA ASP A 58 -16.11 4.90 -13.05
C ASP A 58 -17.42 4.21 -13.47
N THR A 59 -17.74 3.06 -12.86
CA THR A 59 -18.93 2.27 -13.21
C THR A 59 -20.15 2.71 -12.41
N ASP A 60 -20.01 2.90 -11.11
CA ASP A 60 -21.13 3.17 -10.20
C ASP A 60 -21.39 4.68 -10.03
N LEU A 61 -20.43 5.53 -10.38
CA LEU A 61 -20.50 7.00 -10.28
C LEU A 61 -20.04 7.70 -11.59
N PRO A 62 -20.58 7.30 -12.77
CA PRO A 62 -20.10 7.79 -14.07
C PRO A 62 -20.29 9.30 -14.26
N GLU A 63 -21.18 9.94 -13.50
CA GLU A 63 -21.44 11.38 -13.55
C GLU A 63 -20.23 12.25 -13.15
N TYR A 64 -19.22 11.69 -12.47
CA TYR A 64 -17.97 12.41 -12.18
C TYR A 64 -16.99 12.37 -13.34
N GLY A 65 -17.22 11.57 -14.39
CA GLY A 65 -16.38 11.52 -15.59
C GLY A 65 -14.93 11.15 -15.31
N THR A 66 -14.68 10.29 -14.33
CA THR A 66 -13.34 9.81 -13.99
C THR A 66 -12.90 8.65 -14.89
N GLN A 67 -11.59 8.43 -14.97
CA GLN A 67 -10.96 7.22 -15.49
C GLN A 67 -10.01 6.67 -14.42
N ASN A 68 -10.21 5.43 -14.02
CA ASN A 68 -9.62 4.81 -12.84
C ASN A 68 -9.77 5.71 -11.59
N GLY A 69 -10.94 6.35 -11.44
CA GLY A 69 -11.23 7.27 -10.33
C GLY A 69 -10.47 8.60 -10.34
N CYS A 70 -9.80 8.92 -11.45
CA CYS A 70 -8.96 10.10 -11.59
C CYS A 70 -9.38 11.00 -12.77
N HIS A 71 -9.02 12.28 -12.69
CA HIS A 71 -8.96 13.21 -13.82
C HIS A 71 -7.49 13.54 -14.08
N THR A 72 -7.02 13.23 -15.29
CA THR A 72 -5.62 13.43 -15.71
C THR A 72 -5.51 14.53 -16.76
N ASP A 73 -4.57 15.45 -16.56
CA ASP A 73 -4.19 16.49 -17.53
C ASP A 73 -2.66 16.61 -17.57
N GLY A 74 -2.04 15.97 -18.57
CA GLY A 74 -0.60 15.80 -18.63
C GLY A 74 -0.07 15.05 -17.41
N GLU A 75 0.80 15.70 -16.64
CA GLU A 75 1.39 15.14 -15.40
C GLU A 75 0.51 15.38 -14.15
N ALA A 76 -0.56 16.18 -14.28
CA ALA A 76 -1.47 16.45 -13.17
C ALA A 76 -2.52 15.33 -13.08
N SER A 77 -2.78 14.85 -11.86
CA SER A 77 -3.82 13.85 -11.60
C SER A 77 -4.58 14.22 -10.34
N THR A 78 -5.90 14.30 -10.44
CA THR A 78 -6.78 14.71 -9.33
C THR A 78 -7.93 13.74 -9.16
N SER A 79 -8.49 13.67 -7.95
CA SER A 79 -9.68 12.86 -7.67
C SER A 79 -10.73 13.70 -6.93
N PRO A 80 -11.99 13.78 -7.41
CA PRO A 80 -13.01 14.60 -6.75
C PRO A 80 -13.30 14.13 -5.32
N THR A 81 -13.15 15.01 -4.33
CA THR A 81 -13.40 14.63 -2.92
C THR A 81 -14.86 14.21 -2.68
N HIS A 82 -15.78 14.85 -3.40
CA HIS A 82 -17.22 14.60 -3.33
C HIS A 82 -17.63 13.21 -3.84
N LEU A 83 -16.88 12.67 -4.80
CA LEU A 83 -17.06 11.31 -5.30
C LEU A 83 -16.90 10.29 -4.16
N HIS A 84 -15.87 10.45 -3.32
CA HIS A 84 -15.63 9.58 -2.17
C HIS A 84 -16.78 9.66 -1.14
N VAL A 85 -17.39 10.84 -0.93
CA VAL A 85 -18.55 11.00 -0.04
C VAL A 85 -19.75 10.23 -0.59
N LYS A 86 -20.01 10.32 -1.89
CA LYS A 86 -21.14 9.62 -2.52
C LYS A 86 -20.93 8.10 -2.55
N ALA A 87 -19.70 7.64 -2.76
CA ALA A 87 -19.35 6.22 -2.64
C ALA A 87 -19.65 5.68 -1.23
N LEU A 88 -19.30 6.45 -0.18
CA LEU A 88 -19.61 6.09 1.20
C LEU A 88 -21.13 5.99 1.46
N ASP A 89 -21.94 6.92 0.93
CA ASP A 89 -23.40 6.84 1.05
C ASP A 89 -23.95 5.54 0.45
N ILE A 90 -23.46 5.13 -0.72
CA ILE A 90 -23.89 3.89 -1.38
C ILE A 90 -23.49 2.67 -0.54
N LEU A 91 -22.25 2.61 -0.05
CA LEU A 91 -21.77 1.50 0.78
C LEU A 91 -22.58 1.37 2.07
N LEU A 92 -22.84 2.49 2.76
CA LEU A 92 -23.63 2.52 3.99
C LEU A 92 -25.08 2.08 3.76
N GLN A 93 -25.68 2.48 2.64
CA GLN A 93 -27.01 2.03 2.25
C GLN A 93 -27.05 0.51 2.02
N LYS A 94 -26.06 -0.04 1.31
CA LYS A 94 -25.98 -1.49 1.04
C LYS A 94 -25.75 -2.30 2.33
N VAL A 95 -24.73 -1.94 3.12
CA VAL A 95 -24.40 -2.69 4.34
C VAL A 95 -25.52 -2.63 5.39
N SER A 96 -26.22 -1.49 5.53
CA SER A 96 -27.34 -1.36 6.48
C SER A 96 -28.53 -2.27 6.17
N SER A 97 -28.67 -2.73 4.93
CA SER A 97 -29.71 -3.67 4.53
C SER A 97 -29.38 -5.14 4.79
N GLN A 98 -28.09 -5.48 5.00
CA GLN A 98 -27.61 -6.86 5.09
C GLN A 98 -26.94 -7.19 6.43
N VAL A 99 -26.44 -6.18 7.16
CA VAL A 99 -25.68 -6.36 8.41
C VAL A 99 -26.36 -5.58 9.54
N GLU A 100 -26.48 -6.22 10.71
CA GLU A 100 -26.98 -5.56 11.92
C GLU A 100 -25.94 -4.57 12.47
N LEU A 101 -25.99 -3.31 11.99
CA LEU A 101 -25.00 -2.27 12.32
C LEU A 101 -24.95 -1.90 13.82
N LYS A 102 -25.98 -2.24 14.60
CA LYS A 102 -25.98 -2.11 16.07
C LYS A 102 -24.91 -2.97 16.75
N ARG A 103 -24.44 -4.04 16.09
CA ARG A 103 -23.38 -4.93 16.58
C ARG A 103 -21.98 -4.43 16.23
N VAL A 104 -21.85 -3.46 15.32
CA VAL A 104 -20.56 -2.84 15.00
C VAL A 104 -20.10 -2.02 16.20
N LYS A 105 -18.96 -2.41 16.79
CA LYS A 105 -18.39 -1.78 17.99
C LYS A 105 -17.25 -0.83 17.68
N SER A 106 -16.57 -1.04 16.56
CA SER A 106 -15.44 -0.22 16.14
C SER A 106 -15.36 -0.17 14.62
N ILE A 107 -15.03 1.01 14.10
CA ILE A 107 -14.81 1.27 12.68
C ILE A 107 -13.39 1.79 12.51
N GLY A 108 -12.64 1.12 11.63
CA GLY A 108 -11.36 1.59 11.13
C GLY A 108 -11.41 1.78 9.61
N GLY A 109 -10.25 2.05 9.03
CA GLY A 109 -10.15 2.09 7.59
C GLY A 109 -8.77 2.47 7.09
N SER A 110 -8.63 2.37 5.77
CA SER A 110 -7.48 2.73 4.99
C SER A 110 -7.86 3.67 3.86
N ALA A 111 -6.89 4.48 3.46
CA ALA A 111 -7.01 5.27 2.23
C ALA A 111 -5.65 5.35 1.54
N GLN A 112 -5.68 5.53 0.22
CA GLN A 112 -4.48 5.77 -0.58
C GLN A 112 -3.66 6.94 0.02
N GLN A 113 -2.35 6.72 0.16
CA GLN A 113 -1.48 7.70 0.80
C GLN A 113 -1.29 8.93 -0.09
N HIS A 114 -0.92 10.04 0.54
CA HIS A 114 -0.62 11.33 -0.08
C HIS A 114 -1.82 12.09 -0.69
N ASN A 115 -2.96 11.42 -0.94
CA ASN A 115 -4.22 12.08 -1.26
C ASN A 115 -4.59 13.06 -0.15
N SER A 116 -4.71 14.34 -0.50
CA SER A 116 -4.92 15.44 0.46
C SER A 116 -6.34 16.00 0.36
N VAL A 117 -6.89 16.50 1.46
CA VAL A 117 -8.22 17.11 1.53
C VAL A 117 -8.10 18.49 2.15
N TRP A 118 -8.67 19.50 1.48
CA TRP A 118 -8.51 20.91 1.78
C TRP A 118 -9.85 21.49 2.24
N TRP A 119 -10.08 21.46 3.55
CA TRP A 119 -11.34 21.86 4.15
C TRP A 119 -11.51 23.37 4.16
N SER A 120 -12.71 23.83 3.82
CA SER A 120 -13.08 25.23 3.99
C SER A 120 -13.38 25.55 5.46
N LYS A 121 -13.51 26.84 5.77
CA LYS A 121 -13.98 27.34 7.08
C LYS A 121 -15.41 26.89 7.42
N ALA A 122 -16.23 26.55 6.43
CA ALA A 122 -17.60 26.07 6.64
C ALA A 122 -17.66 24.57 6.98
N ALA A 123 -16.63 23.79 6.62
CA ALA A 123 -16.63 22.33 6.73
C ALA A 123 -16.97 21.80 8.13
N SER A 124 -16.35 22.36 9.17
CA SER A 124 -16.60 21.95 10.56
C SER A 124 -18.07 22.16 10.97
N THR A 125 -18.70 23.24 10.49
CA THR A 125 -20.12 23.51 10.74
C THR A 125 -21.02 22.56 9.95
N LEU A 126 -20.66 22.22 8.70
CA LEU A 126 -21.41 21.27 7.88
C LEU A 126 -21.39 19.86 8.50
N LEU A 127 -20.21 19.37 8.90
CA LEU A 127 -20.03 18.05 9.53
C LEU A 127 -20.78 17.92 10.87
N SER A 128 -20.79 18.97 11.70
CA SER A 128 -21.46 18.95 13.00
C SER A 128 -22.99 19.02 12.91
N ARG A 129 -23.55 19.42 11.76
CA ARG A 129 -24.98 19.65 11.54
C ARG A 129 -25.65 18.62 10.62
N LEU A 130 -25.02 17.47 10.39
CA LEU A 130 -25.56 16.40 9.55
C LEU A 130 -26.94 15.92 10.04
N THR A 131 -27.93 15.92 9.14
CA THR A 131 -29.32 15.50 9.39
C THR A 131 -29.59 14.11 8.80
N PRO A 132 -30.21 13.18 9.55
CA PRO A 132 -30.33 11.77 9.14
C PRO A 132 -31.27 11.54 7.95
N ASN A 133 -32.09 12.51 7.58
CA ASN A 133 -33.04 12.41 6.47
C ASN A 133 -32.39 12.61 5.09
N LYS A 134 -31.15 13.10 5.02
CA LYS A 134 -30.43 13.32 3.77
C LYS A 134 -29.14 12.50 3.71
N PRO A 135 -28.68 12.09 2.51
CA PRO A 135 -27.36 11.49 2.34
C PRO A 135 -26.24 12.52 2.60
N LEU A 136 -25.01 12.06 2.82
CA LEU A 136 -23.86 12.93 3.11
C LEU A 136 -23.51 13.82 1.91
N HIS A 137 -23.51 13.27 0.69
CA HIS A 137 -23.09 14.01 -0.51
C HIS A 137 -24.00 15.21 -0.83
N GLU A 138 -25.28 15.19 -0.42
CA GLU A 138 -26.19 16.35 -0.54
C GLU A 138 -25.91 17.43 0.52
N GLN A 139 -25.31 17.06 1.65
CA GLN A 139 -25.06 17.95 2.79
C GLN A 139 -23.65 18.54 2.79
N LEU A 140 -22.74 17.98 1.98
CA LEU A 140 -21.37 18.43 1.80
C LEU A 140 -21.16 18.92 0.36
N PRO A 141 -21.78 20.05 -0.05
CA PRO A 141 -21.63 20.55 -1.42
C PRO A 141 -20.18 20.96 -1.67
N PRO A 142 -19.59 20.59 -2.83
CA PRO A 142 -18.14 20.71 -3.06
C PRO A 142 -17.56 22.10 -2.79
N GLU A 143 -18.21 23.13 -3.31
CA GLU A 143 -17.76 24.53 -3.22
C GLU A 143 -17.83 25.11 -1.81
N GLN A 144 -18.64 24.52 -0.92
CA GLN A 144 -18.72 24.96 0.47
C GLN A 144 -17.88 24.10 1.39
N ALA A 145 -17.72 22.81 1.13
CA ALA A 145 -16.99 21.90 2.00
C ALA A 145 -15.46 21.97 1.79
N TRP A 146 -15.01 22.20 0.55
CA TRP A 146 -13.58 22.19 0.21
C TRP A 146 -13.16 23.44 -0.56
N THR A 147 -11.98 23.95 -0.23
CA THR A 147 -11.33 25.03 -0.99
C THR A 147 -10.63 24.53 -2.24
N LEU A 148 -10.25 23.25 -2.24
CA LEU A 148 -9.76 22.51 -3.40
C LEU A 148 -10.59 21.24 -3.57
N PRO A 149 -11.71 21.28 -4.32
CA PRO A 149 -12.63 20.14 -4.46
C PRO A 149 -12.03 18.92 -5.19
N ASN A 150 -11.14 19.18 -6.15
CA ASN A 150 -10.40 18.18 -6.92
C ASN A 150 -8.91 18.27 -6.55
N PRO A 151 -8.52 17.78 -5.36
CA PRO A 151 -7.13 17.80 -4.92
C PRO A 151 -6.27 16.83 -5.73
N PRO A 152 -4.93 17.05 -5.74
CA PRO A 152 -3.99 16.10 -6.34
C PRO A 152 -4.07 14.74 -5.62
N ASN A 153 -3.95 13.68 -6.40
CA ASN A 153 -3.93 12.30 -5.91
C ASN A 153 -2.53 11.68 -5.99
N PHE A 154 -2.44 10.40 -5.67
CA PHE A 154 -1.20 9.62 -5.66
C PHE A 154 -0.45 9.60 -6.99
N TYR A 155 -1.17 9.69 -8.12
CA TYR A 155 -0.58 9.65 -9.46
C TYR A 155 -0.13 11.04 -9.95
N ASP A 156 -0.31 12.11 -9.15
CA ASP A 156 0.11 13.45 -9.55
C ASP A 156 1.64 13.57 -9.58
N MET A 157 2.16 13.87 -10.78
CA MET A 157 3.59 14.05 -11.06
C MET A 157 3.95 15.51 -11.36
N SER A 158 2.96 16.40 -11.35
CA SER A 158 3.05 17.79 -11.84
C SER A 158 3.86 18.76 -10.96
N THR A 159 4.58 18.24 -9.97
CA THR A 159 5.33 18.98 -8.95
C THR A 159 6.81 18.63 -8.91
N ASP A 160 7.35 18.06 -10.00
CA ASP A 160 8.76 17.66 -10.10
C ASP A 160 9.72 18.82 -9.81
N ALA A 161 9.44 20.00 -10.38
CA ALA A 161 10.22 21.20 -10.11
C ALA A 161 10.21 21.61 -8.62
N GLN A 162 9.07 21.50 -7.94
CA GLN A 162 8.97 21.77 -6.50
C GLN A 162 9.71 20.72 -5.67
N ALA A 163 9.60 19.43 -6.03
CA ALA A 163 10.30 18.35 -5.33
C ALA A 163 11.82 18.54 -5.41
N GLN A 164 12.36 18.77 -6.61
CA GLN A 164 13.79 19.03 -6.82
C GLN A 164 14.25 20.31 -6.10
N SER A 165 13.46 21.38 -6.16
CA SER A 165 13.77 22.62 -5.45
C SER A 165 13.79 22.42 -3.94
N LEU A 166 12.87 21.64 -3.38
CA LEU A 166 12.80 21.37 -1.94
C LEU A 166 14.02 20.56 -1.48
N GLU A 167 14.40 19.51 -2.22
CA GLU A 167 15.61 18.74 -1.91
C GLU A 167 16.85 19.62 -1.95
N TRP A 168 17.00 20.43 -3.01
CA TRP A 168 18.13 21.34 -3.15
C TRP A 168 18.24 22.31 -1.96
N LEU A 169 17.13 22.89 -1.53
CA LEU A 169 17.08 23.84 -0.42
C LEU A 169 17.35 23.19 0.95
N ILE A 170 16.96 21.92 1.14
CA ILE A 170 17.22 21.18 2.38
C ILE A 170 18.68 20.72 2.49
N GLY A 171 19.33 20.43 1.36
CA GLY A 171 20.71 19.92 1.29
C GLY A 171 20.86 18.59 0.56
N GLY A 172 19.86 18.19 -0.23
CA GLY A 172 19.83 16.98 -1.05
C GLY A 172 18.81 15.94 -0.57
N SER A 173 18.63 14.89 -1.36
CA SER A 173 17.70 13.79 -1.08
C SER A 173 18.02 13.04 0.22
N GLU A 174 19.30 12.84 0.52
CA GLU A 174 19.73 12.15 1.76
C GLU A 174 19.44 12.97 3.02
N GLU A 175 19.67 14.28 3.01
CA GLU A 175 19.34 15.14 4.16
C GLU A 175 17.82 15.28 4.34
N THR A 176 17.08 15.33 3.23
CA THR A 176 15.61 15.30 3.24
C THR A 176 15.09 14.01 3.87
N ALA A 177 15.66 12.86 3.46
CA ALA A 177 15.35 11.56 4.02
C ALA A 177 15.76 11.46 5.50
N ARG A 178 16.92 12.01 5.89
CA ARG A 178 17.37 12.04 7.29
C ARG A 178 16.38 12.76 8.20
N ARG A 179 15.81 13.87 7.73
CA ARG A 179 14.82 14.67 8.49
C ARG A 179 13.44 14.03 8.50
N SER A 180 12.92 13.71 7.32
CA SER A 180 11.49 13.40 7.12
C SER A 180 11.17 11.94 6.83
N GLY A 181 12.19 11.08 6.79
CA GLY A 181 12.06 9.64 6.55
C GLY A 181 12.01 9.24 5.10
N VAL A 182 12.02 10.20 4.18
CA VAL A 182 11.93 9.98 2.73
C VAL A 182 12.47 11.20 1.99
N ARG A 183 12.89 10.99 0.75
CA ARG A 183 13.23 12.07 -0.17
C ARG A 183 11.96 12.82 -0.64
N ALA A 184 12.09 13.94 -1.34
CA ALA A 184 10.91 14.65 -1.84
C ALA A 184 10.42 14.00 -3.14
N PHE A 185 9.11 13.72 -3.21
CA PHE A 185 8.45 13.18 -4.39
C PHE A 185 7.22 14.02 -4.74
N CYS A 186 6.85 14.05 -6.02
CA CYS A 186 5.79 14.91 -6.55
C CYS A 186 4.46 14.77 -5.78
N ARG A 187 4.01 13.53 -5.57
CA ARG A 187 2.73 13.24 -4.91
C ARG A 187 2.66 13.65 -3.43
N PHE A 188 3.79 13.89 -2.77
CA PHE A 188 3.82 14.09 -1.32
C PHE A 188 3.14 15.41 -0.94
N THR A 189 2.31 15.37 0.09
CA THR A 189 1.42 16.49 0.42
C THR A 189 2.16 17.79 0.70
N GLY A 190 3.36 17.74 1.30
CA GLY A 190 4.19 18.94 1.50
C GLY A 190 4.60 19.62 0.19
N VAL A 191 4.97 18.83 -0.82
CA VAL A 191 5.32 19.33 -2.16
C VAL A 191 4.08 19.89 -2.87
N GLN A 192 2.93 19.23 -2.74
CA GLN A 192 1.67 19.72 -3.27
C GLN A 192 1.23 21.04 -2.59
N ILE A 193 1.46 21.19 -1.28
CA ILE A 193 1.26 22.46 -0.56
C ILE A 193 2.17 23.56 -1.13
N MET A 194 3.44 23.24 -1.40
CA MET A 194 4.40 24.18 -2.00
C MET A 194 3.90 24.67 -3.37
N LYS A 195 3.39 23.79 -4.22
CA LYS A 195 2.79 24.16 -5.50
C LYS A 195 1.56 25.05 -5.33
N VAL A 196 0.64 24.71 -4.43
CA VAL A 196 -0.56 25.54 -4.16
C VAL A 196 -0.15 26.91 -3.64
N GLN A 197 0.82 26.99 -2.75
CA GLN A 197 1.32 28.27 -2.23
C GLN A 197 1.92 29.15 -3.35
N GLN A 198 2.67 28.56 -4.28
CA GLN A 198 3.30 29.29 -5.38
C GLN A 198 2.30 29.72 -6.47
N THR A 199 1.33 28.86 -6.79
CA THR A 199 0.45 29.05 -7.96
C THR A 199 -0.93 29.58 -7.62
N ARG A 200 -1.46 29.26 -6.42
CA ARG A 200 -2.82 29.55 -5.98
C ARG A 200 -2.89 29.87 -4.46
N PRO A 201 -2.13 30.86 -3.95
CA PRO A 201 -2.04 31.14 -2.51
C PRO A 201 -3.40 31.45 -1.86
N ASN A 202 -4.34 32.03 -2.62
CA ASN A 202 -5.70 32.30 -2.13
C ASN A 202 -6.45 31.03 -1.68
N ILE A 203 -6.18 29.88 -2.30
CA ILE A 203 -6.77 28.59 -1.89
C ILE A 203 -6.23 28.21 -0.52
N LEU A 204 -4.89 28.22 -0.33
CA LEU A 204 -4.28 27.89 0.96
C LEU A 204 -4.76 28.85 2.06
N GLU A 205 -4.87 30.14 1.76
CA GLU A 205 -5.35 31.15 2.72
C GLU A 205 -6.80 30.90 3.16
N ALA A 206 -7.69 30.58 2.20
CA ALA A 206 -9.09 30.25 2.47
C ALA A 206 -9.27 28.91 3.22
N THR A 207 -8.28 28.02 3.14
CA THR A 207 -8.32 26.67 3.74
C THR A 207 -8.24 26.75 5.25
N ASP A 208 -9.16 26.08 5.94
CA ASP A 208 -9.18 26.00 7.41
C ASP A 208 -8.31 24.84 7.90
N ARG A 209 -8.46 23.66 7.30
CA ARG A 209 -7.72 22.44 7.65
C ARG A 209 -7.24 21.68 6.43
N ILE A 210 -6.08 21.04 6.53
CA ILE A 210 -5.55 20.10 5.55
C ILE A 210 -5.48 18.72 6.20
N SER A 211 -6.07 17.72 5.57
CA SER A 211 -6.11 16.33 6.05
C SER A 211 -5.57 15.37 4.99
N SER A 212 -5.13 14.19 5.40
CA SER A 212 -5.00 13.04 4.50
C SER A 212 -6.37 12.42 4.17
N ALA A 213 -6.45 11.61 3.13
CA ALA A 213 -7.66 10.88 2.77
C ALA A 213 -8.15 9.92 3.89
N SER A 214 -7.22 9.33 4.66
CA SER A 214 -7.54 8.51 5.85
C SER A 214 -8.26 9.34 6.92
N CYS A 215 -7.71 10.50 7.26
CA CYS A 215 -8.32 11.44 8.20
C CYS A 215 -9.66 11.99 7.69
N PHE A 216 -9.79 12.19 6.38
CA PHE A 216 -11.05 12.60 5.77
C PHE A 216 -12.17 11.57 6.03
N LEU A 217 -11.94 10.28 5.81
CA LEU A 217 -12.94 9.25 6.10
C LEU A 217 -13.29 9.17 7.59
N SER A 218 -12.27 9.26 8.46
CA SER A 218 -12.48 9.34 9.91
C SER A 218 -13.35 10.55 10.27
N SER A 219 -13.13 11.69 9.61
CA SER A 219 -13.86 12.94 9.84
C SER A 219 -15.34 12.83 9.46
N LEU A 220 -15.64 12.16 8.35
CA LEU A 220 -17.03 11.93 7.92
C LEU A 220 -17.79 11.13 8.99
N LEU A 221 -17.18 10.06 9.51
CA LEU A 221 -17.79 9.18 10.52
C LEU A 221 -17.92 9.84 11.90
N LEU A 222 -16.97 10.70 12.28
CA LEU A 222 -17.00 11.46 13.53
C LEU A 222 -17.96 12.65 13.50
N GLY A 223 -18.28 13.18 12.31
CA GLY A 223 -19.04 14.44 12.18
C GLY A 223 -18.23 15.66 12.66
N SER A 224 -16.90 15.55 12.64
CA SER A 224 -15.94 16.61 12.97
C SER A 224 -14.60 16.32 12.30
N ILE A 225 -13.75 17.33 12.09
CA ILE A 225 -12.46 17.14 11.41
C ILE A 225 -11.50 16.39 12.33
N ALA A 226 -11.11 15.17 11.93
CA ALA A 226 -10.17 14.32 12.64
C ALA A 226 -8.73 14.90 12.61
N PRO A 227 -7.94 14.71 13.67
CA PRO A 227 -6.52 15.03 13.67
C PRO A 227 -5.71 14.03 12.82
N LEU A 228 -4.56 14.47 12.32
CA LEU A 228 -3.57 13.60 11.67
C LEU A 228 -2.97 12.63 12.69
N SER A 229 -2.63 11.41 12.27
CA SER A 229 -1.75 10.54 13.06
C SER A 229 -0.28 10.94 12.88
N GLU A 230 0.59 10.52 13.80
CA GLU A 230 2.06 10.65 13.64
C GLU A 230 2.52 10.10 12.28
N SER A 231 1.91 8.99 11.82
CA SER A 231 2.29 8.39 10.56
C SER A 231 1.72 9.11 9.34
N ASP A 232 0.50 9.66 9.41
CA ASP A 232 0.01 10.53 8.33
C ASP A 232 0.94 11.73 8.18
N ALA A 233 1.34 12.37 9.28
CA ALA A 233 2.28 13.49 9.27
C ALA A 233 3.64 13.11 8.67
N ALA A 234 4.20 11.95 9.04
CA ALA A 234 5.44 11.41 8.44
C ALA A 234 5.31 11.16 6.93
N SER A 235 4.11 10.85 6.44
CA SER A 235 3.87 10.64 5.00
C SER A 235 3.76 11.91 4.15
N MET A 236 3.84 13.09 4.77
CA MET A 236 3.70 14.39 4.08
C MET A 236 5.05 15.03 3.69
N SER A 237 6.19 14.45 4.07
CA SER A 237 7.54 15.07 4.00
C SER A 237 7.68 16.37 4.80
N LEU A 238 6.82 16.60 5.80
CA LEU A 238 6.82 17.81 6.64
C LEU A 238 7.24 17.55 8.09
N TRP A 239 7.25 16.29 8.51
CA TRP A 239 7.42 15.86 9.88
C TRP A 239 8.85 15.44 10.14
N ASN A 240 9.45 15.92 11.22
CA ASN A 240 10.76 15.45 11.66
C ASN A 240 10.57 14.17 12.50
N ILE A 241 11.01 13.03 11.97
CA ILE A 241 10.76 11.72 12.60
C ILE A 241 11.49 11.57 13.94
N ASN A 242 12.70 12.10 14.05
CA ASN A 242 13.49 12.01 15.28
C ASN A 242 12.95 12.92 16.38
N GLU A 243 12.53 14.13 16.02
CA GLU A 243 12.04 15.12 16.97
C GLU A 243 10.53 14.99 17.27
N GLN A 244 9.81 14.17 16.51
CA GLN A 244 8.36 13.97 16.62
C GLN A 244 7.59 15.29 16.64
N ARG A 245 7.92 16.17 15.69
CA ARG A 245 7.25 17.46 15.48
C ARG A 245 7.32 17.87 14.02
N TRP A 246 6.47 18.82 13.62
CA TRP A 246 6.60 19.48 12.33
C TRP A 246 7.98 20.13 12.19
N ASP A 247 8.67 19.88 11.07
CA ASP A 247 10.02 20.41 10.83
C ASP A 247 9.94 21.89 10.45
N PRO A 248 10.40 22.82 11.31
CA PRO A 248 10.27 24.25 11.05
C PRO A 248 11.09 24.70 9.85
N VAL A 249 12.19 24.02 9.52
CA VAL A 249 13.00 24.37 8.34
C VAL A 249 12.24 24.03 7.08
N VAL A 250 11.72 22.81 6.99
CA VAL A 250 10.97 22.34 5.81
C VAL A 250 9.71 23.18 5.58
N LEU A 251 8.96 23.48 6.66
CA LEU A 251 7.76 24.32 6.56
C LEU A 251 8.07 25.73 6.04
N ASN A 252 9.14 26.37 6.52
CA ASN A 252 9.54 27.71 6.07
C ASN A 252 9.92 27.72 4.57
N LEU A 253 10.61 26.68 4.10
CA LEU A 253 10.95 26.51 2.69
C LEU A 253 9.70 26.37 1.82
N ILE A 254 8.71 25.60 2.27
CA ILE A 254 7.46 25.37 1.53
C ILE A 254 6.61 26.63 1.41
N VAL A 255 6.55 27.47 2.46
CA VAL A 255 5.86 28.76 2.40
C VAL A 255 6.65 29.85 1.67
N GLY A 256 7.88 29.54 1.23
CA GLY A 256 8.72 30.40 0.40
C GLY A 256 9.38 31.57 1.13
N LYS A 257 9.69 31.44 2.43
CA LYS A 257 10.34 32.52 3.20
C LYS A 257 11.65 32.05 3.84
N ASP A 258 12.68 32.90 3.73
CA ASP A 258 13.99 32.66 4.36
C ASP A 258 13.88 32.76 5.89
N SER A 259 14.23 31.68 6.59
CA SER A 259 14.30 31.59 8.05
C SER A 259 15.13 32.69 8.73
N SER A 260 15.97 33.42 8.00
CA SER A 260 16.79 34.54 8.49
C SER A 260 16.03 35.87 8.66
N LEU A 261 14.82 36.01 8.11
CA LEU A 261 14.06 37.27 8.12
C LEU A 261 13.03 37.36 9.28
N PRO A 262 12.86 38.52 9.94
CA PRO A 262 11.81 38.72 10.95
C PRO A 262 10.40 38.61 10.33
N GLY A 263 9.53 37.80 10.94
CA GLY A 263 8.13 37.58 10.48
C GLY A 263 7.88 36.27 9.71
N THR A 264 8.91 35.45 9.49
CA THR A 264 8.83 34.10 8.89
C THR A 264 8.09 33.08 9.75
N SER A 265 8.19 33.22 11.07
CA SER A 265 7.51 32.37 12.06
C SER A 265 5.98 32.33 11.91
N ASP A 266 5.34 33.42 11.45
CA ASP A 266 3.87 33.50 11.44
C ASP A 266 3.22 32.67 10.32
N GLU A 267 3.81 32.58 9.13
CA GLU A 267 3.24 31.78 8.02
C GLU A 267 3.43 30.28 8.22
N ALA A 268 4.60 29.84 8.67
CA ALA A 268 4.82 28.45 9.06
C ALA A 268 3.88 28.06 10.22
N ALA A 269 3.66 28.94 11.19
CA ALA A 269 2.68 28.72 12.25
C ALA A 269 1.23 28.65 11.73
N LYS A 270 0.86 29.46 10.74
CA LYS A 270 -0.45 29.35 10.07
C LYS A 270 -0.60 28.00 9.36
N LEU A 271 0.44 27.52 8.68
CA LEU A 271 0.41 26.19 8.05
C LEU A 271 0.29 25.08 9.10
N ILE A 272 1.03 25.15 10.21
CA ILE A 272 0.89 24.22 11.34
C ILE A 272 -0.54 24.22 11.88
N ARG A 273 -1.20 25.39 12.02
CA ARG A 273 -2.61 25.46 12.44
C ARG A 273 -3.55 24.77 11.46
N LYS A 274 -3.30 24.85 10.15
CA LYS A 274 -4.09 24.16 9.12
C LYS A 274 -3.89 22.64 9.18
N LEU A 275 -2.68 22.18 9.42
CA LEU A 275 -2.38 20.74 9.58
C LEU A 275 -2.95 20.20 10.91
N GLY A 276 -2.79 20.96 11.99
CA GLY A 276 -3.08 20.56 13.36
C GLY A 276 -1.92 19.79 14.01
N GLU A 277 -2.04 19.55 15.31
CA GLU A 277 -1.10 18.69 16.05
C GLU A 277 -1.45 17.21 15.83
N PRO A 278 -0.51 16.38 15.35
CA PRO A 278 -0.76 14.96 15.20
C PRO A 278 -0.89 14.25 16.54
N TYR A 279 -1.78 13.26 16.63
CA TYR A 279 -1.84 12.39 17.79
C TYR A 279 -0.80 11.27 17.65
N LEU A 280 -0.16 10.92 18.77
CA LEU A 280 0.96 9.96 18.79
C LEU A 280 0.54 8.56 19.25
N ASP A 281 -0.56 8.46 20.03
CA ASP A 281 -1.06 7.17 20.51
C ASP A 281 -2.15 6.61 19.58
N ASN A 282 -1.78 5.58 18.80
CA ASN A 282 -2.66 4.91 17.85
C ASN A 282 -3.47 3.76 18.47
N SER A 283 -3.33 3.53 19.77
CA SER A 283 -4.05 2.47 20.50
C SER A 283 -5.38 2.92 21.09
N VAL A 284 -5.73 4.21 20.94
CA VAL A 284 -6.92 4.84 21.51
C VAL A 284 -7.85 5.28 20.39
N PRO A 285 -9.19 5.12 20.53
CA PRO A 285 -10.14 5.62 19.55
C PRO A 285 -10.16 7.16 19.52
N LEU A 286 -10.46 7.74 18.35
CA LEU A 286 -10.61 9.19 18.17
C LEU A 286 -11.89 9.74 18.81
N GLY A 287 -12.93 8.91 18.89
CA GLY A 287 -14.24 9.31 19.40
C GLY A 287 -15.32 8.27 19.08
N THR A 288 -16.57 8.63 19.37
CA THR A 288 -17.74 7.82 18.99
C THR A 288 -18.32 8.29 17.66
N ILE A 289 -19.01 7.38 16.97
CA ILE A 289 -19.65 7.66 15.68
C ILE A 289 -20.67 8.81 15.79
N ALA A 290 -20.74 9.65 14.75
CA ALA A 290 -21.69 10.75 14.72
C ALA A 290 -23.14 10.27 14.83
N SER A 291 -23.96 11.05 15.55
CA SER A 291 -25.38 10.76 15.74
C SER A 291 -26.19 10.68 14.42
N TYR A 292 -25.65 11.23 13.33
CA TYR A 292 -26.15 11.03 11.97
C TYR A 292 -26.26 9.55 11.60
N PHE A 293 -25.17 8.77 11.75
CA PHE A 293 -25.14 7.35 11.37
C PHE A 293 -25.96 6.47 12.32
N VAL A 294 -26.02 6.84 13.60
CA VAL A 294 -26.90 6.19 14.58
C VAL A 294 -28.36 6.31 14.14
N ARG A 295 -28.83 7.52 13.84
CA ARG A 295 -30.24 7.76 13.48
C ARG A 295 -30.60 7.27 12.08
N ARG A 296 -29.68 7.34 11.11
CA ARG A 296 -29.94 6.98 9.72
C ARG A 296 -29.77 5.49 9.44
N TYR A 297 -28.71 4.87 9.97
CA TYR A 297 -28.32 3.49 9.64
C TYR A 297 -28.40 2.53 10.84
N GLY A 298 -28.69 3.01 12.05
CA GLY A 298 -28.89 2.15 13.22
C GLY A 298 -27.60 1.65 13.89
N PHE A 299 -26.47 2.35 13.70
CA PHE A 299 -25.23 2.06 14.43
C PHE A 299 -25.40 2.19 15.95
N CYS A 300 -24.56 1.48 16.70
CA CYS A 300 -24.46 1.66 18.15
C CYS A 300 -23.93 3.08 18.48
N PRO A 301 -24.56 3.84 19.40
CA PRO A 301 -24.05 5.14 19.84
C PRO A 301 -22.65 5.08 20.49
N GLU A 302 -22.29 3.92 21.03
CA GLU A 302 -20.97 3.64 21.62
C GLU A 302 -19.96 3.13 20.59
N CYS A 303 -20.34 3.01 19.31
CA CYS A 303 -19.43 2.57 18.25
C CYS A 303 -18.25 3.55 18.14
N GLN A 304 -17.05 3.00 18.23
CA GLN A 304 -15.81 3.77 18.26
C GLN A 304 -15.27 3.99 16.86
N ILE A 305 -14.73 5.17 16.59
CA ILE A 305 -13.97 5.46 15.38
C ILE A 305 -12.50 5.45 15.75
N VAL A 306 -11.76 4.51 15.17
CA VAL A 306 -10.31 4.41 15.28
C VAL A 306 -9.69 5.29 14.20
N GLY A 307 -8.53 5.89 14.45
CA GLY A 307 -7.86 6.68 13.41
C GLY A 307 -7.50 5.81 12.22
N PHE A 308 -7.98 6.20 11.04
CA PHE A 308 -7.69 5.50 9.79
C PHE A 308 -6.22 5.70 9.42
N VAL A 309 -5.69 4.86 8.54
CA VAL A 309 -4.25 4.83 8.21
C VAL A 309 -4.03 4.83 6.70
N GLY A 310 -2.80 5.06 6.27
CA GLY A 310 -2.43 4.88 4.86
C GLY A 310 -2.59 3.41 4.43
N HIS A 311 -2.99 3.18 3.17
CA HIS A 311 -3.22 1.84 2.62
C HIS A 311 -2.01 0.89 2.78
N HIS A 312 -0.76 1.32 2.53
CA HIS A 312 0.40 0.46 2.78
C HIS A 312 0.55 0.07 4.26
N GLN A 313 0.25 0.99 5.19
CA GLN A 313 0.29 0.67 6.62
C GLN A 313 -0.81 -0.31 7.01
N ALA A 314 -2.02 -0.12 6.47
CA ALA A 314 -3.09 -1.08 6.69
C ALA A 314 -2.73 -2.46 6.13
N THR A 315 -2.17 -2.52 4.92
CA THR A 315 -1.66 -3.74 4.31
C THR A 315 -0.61 -4.40 5.21
N PHE A 316 0.33 -3.62 5.76
CA PHE A 316 1.32 -4.12 6.74
C PHE A 316 0.69 -4.70 8.01
N LEU A 317 -0.39 -4.07 8.51
CA LEU A 317 -1.11 -4.56 9.68
C LEU A 317 -1.93 -5.83 9.39
N SER A 318 -2.13 -6.21 8.13
CA SER A 318 -2.89 -7.41 7.77
C SER A 318 -2.18 -8.71 8.16
N GLN A 319 -0.86 -8.66 8.40
CA GLN A 319 -0.01 -9.80 8.73
C GLN A 319 0.96 -9.46 9.86
N GLN A 320 1.36 -10.47 10.64
CA GLN A 320 2.35 -10.29 11.70
C GLN A 320 3.77 -10.47 11.13
N LEU A 321 4.43 -9.37 10.78
CA LEU A 321 5.81 -9.40 10.29
C LEU A 321 6.80 -9.44 11.45
N ARG A 322 7.61 -10.50 11.51
CA ARG A 322 8.71 -10.66 12.48
C ARG A 322 9.99 -9.98 11.97
N PRO A 323 11.03 -9.81 12.82
CA PRO A 323 12.33 -9.34 12.35
C PRO A 323 12.83 -10.15 11.15
N ARG A 324 13.17 -9.45 10.05
CA ARG A 324 13.58 -10.01 8.74
C ARG A 324 12.48 -10.70 7.92
N ASP A 325 11.21 -10.63 8.34
CA ASP A 325 10.12 -10.90 7.40
C ASP A 325 9.92 -9.68 6.50
N VAL A 326 9.56 -9.93 5.25
CA VAL A 326 9.21 -8.88 4.29
C VAL A 326 7.88 -9.22 3.65
N MET A 327 7.09 -8.19 3.34
CA MET A 327 5.89 -8.34 2.54
C MET A 327 6.10 -7.64 1.20
N ILE A 328 5.84 -8.36 0.11
CA ILE A 328 6.03 -7.88 -1.25
C ILE A 328 4.68 -7.87 -1.95
N CYS A 329 4.22 -6.67 -2.30
CA CYS A 329 2.99 -6.43 -3.04
C CYS A 329 3.36 -6.31 -4.52
N LEU A 330 2.92 -7.25 -5.35
CA LEU A 330 3.18 -7.27 -6.79
C LEU A 330 1.93 -6.80 -7.56
N GLY A 331 2.00 -5.60 -8.14
CA GLY A 331 0.93 -5.00 -8.94
C GLY A 331 -0.19 -4.35 -8.13
N ASP A 332 0.13 -3.54 -7.11
CA ASP A 332 -0.82 -2.67 -6.44
C ASP A 332 -0.71 -1.25 -7.04
N CYS A 333 -1.79 -0.72 -7.64
CA CYS A 333 -1.81 0.60 -8.27
C CYS A 333 -0.67 0.81 -9.30
N ASP A 334 -0.52 -0.11 -10.27
CA ASP A 334 0.54 -0.16 -11.30
C ASP A 334 1.98 -0.29 -10.77
N SER A 335 2.15 -0.46 -9.45
CA SER A 335 3.44 -0.45 -8.76
C SER A 335 3.67 -1.72 -7.95
N ASP A 336 4.94 -2.03 -7.68
CA ASP A 336 5.28 -3.04 -6.67
C ASP A 336 5.74 -2.34 -5.39
N SER A 337 5.41 -2.91 -4.22
CA SER A 337 5.79 -2.33 -2.93
C SER A 337 6.41 -3.38 -2.01
N VAL A 338 7.48 -3.01 -1.31
CA VAL A 338 8.15 -3.87 -0.32
C VAL A 338 8.04 -3.22 1.06
N LEU A 339 7.44 -3.95 1.99
CA LEU A 339 7.13 -3.51 3.34
C LEU A 339 7.87 -4.38 4.38
N LEU A 340 8.50 -3.76 5.37
CA LEU A 340 9.22 -4.49 6.42
C LEU A 340 9.30 -3.72 7.75
N PRO A 341 9.28 -4.43 8.89
CA PRO A 341 9.42 -3.81 10.21
C PRO A 341 10.86 -3.37 10.46
N LEU A 342 11.04 -2.23 11.13
CA LEU A 342 12.34 -1.71 11.54
C LEU A 342 12.39 -1.43 13.06
N PRO A 343 13.46 -1.85 13.76
CA PRO A 343 13.62 -1.62 15.19
C PRO A 343 14.07 -0.19 15.53
N HIS A 344 14.65 0.51 14.57
CA HIS A 344 15.10 1.91 14.71
C HIS A 344 15.00 2.64 13.37
N TYR A 345 15.10 3.96 13.43
CA TYR A 345 15.06 4.83 12.27
C TYR A 345 16.36 4.72 11.46
N LEU A 346 16.25 4.33 10.18
CA LEU A 346 17.39 4.07 9.28
C LEU A 346 17.22 4.84 7.95
N PRO A 347 17.31 6.17 7.95
CA PRO A 347 16.98 7.02 6.80
C PRO A 347 17.86 6.71 5.57
N ASP A 348 17.26 6.82 4.37
CA ASP A 348 17.91 6.63 3.07
C ASP A 348 16.97 7.18 1.98
N SER A 349 17.53 7.80 0.93
CA SER A 349 16.71 8.43 -0.11
C SER A 349 15.89 7.46 -0.97
N THR A 350 16.16 6.15 -0.93
CA THR A 350 15.50 5.13 -1.75
C THR A 350 14.28 4.49 -1.08
N ARG A 351 13.97 4.84 0.16
CA ARG A 351 12.85 4.28 0.92
C ARG A 351 12.15 5.33 1.77
N GLN A 352 10.89 5.08 2.06
CA GLN A 352 10.14 5.82 3.06
C GLN A 352 10.13 5.06 4.38
N ILE A 353 10.31 5.78 5.48
CA ILE A 353 10.20 5.23 6.84
C ILE A 353 9.07 5.90 7.57
N LEU A 354 8.14 5.10 8.06
CA LEU A 354 6.95 5.56 8.76
C LEU A 354 6.94 5.03 10.20
N PRO A 355 6.50 5.84 11.18
CA PRO A 355 6.14 5.33 12.50
C PRO A 355 5.07 4.25 12.43
N SER A 356 5.14 3.27 13.33
CA SER A 356 4.16 2.19 13.40
C SER A 356 2.75 2.73 13.70
N ALA A 357 1.78 2.33 12.88
CA ALA A 357 0.37 2.71 13.01
C ALA A 357 -0.37 2.03 14.19
N VAL A 358 0.32 1.24 15.00
CA VAL A 358 -0.19 0.58 16.23
C VAL A 358 0.68 0.91 17.46
N ARG A 359 1.45 2.01 17.39
CA ARG A 359 2.23 2.51 18.52
C ARG A 359 1.29 2.93 19.67
N SER A 360 1.68 2.57 20.89
CA SER A 360 0.98 2.90 22.14
C SER A 360 1.95 3.60 23.08
N SER A 361 1.46 4.62 23.80
CA SER A 361 2.24 5.36 24.79
C SER A 361 2.43 4.61 26.12
N SER A 362 1.60 3.58 26.36
CA SER A 362 1.43 2.91 27.66
C SER A 362 2.10 1.54 27.77
N THR A 363 2.54 0.96 26.67
CA THR A 363 3.27 -0.33 26.64
C THR A 363 4.76 -0.11 26.46
N CYS A 364 5.58 -1.02 26.99
CA CYS A 364 7.01 -1.13 26.67
C CYS A 364 7.19 -0.98 25.14
N ALA A 365 8.18 -0.19 24.71
CA ALA A 365 8.39 0.22 23.33
C ALA A 365 8.05 -0.91 22.34
N SER A 366 7.25 -0.63 21.31
CA SER A 366 7.09 -1.55 20.18
C SER A 366 8.47 -2.03 19.76
N GLU A 367 8.74 -3.34 19.78
CA GLU A 367 10.06 -3.88 19.37
C GLU A 367 10.44 -3.40 17.97
N MET A 368 9.42 -3.12 17.15
CA MET A 368 9.52 -2.56 15.81
C MET A 368 8.70 -1.27 15.74
N PRO A 369 9.26 -0.12 16.13
CA PRO A 369 8.52 1.13 16.21
C PRO A 369 8.37 1.82 14.84
N PHE A 370 9.00 1.29 13.78
CA PHE A 370 8.98 1.82 12.42
C PHE A 370 8.68 0.75 11.38
N MET A 371 8.31 1.23 10.21
CA MET A 371 8.04 0.46 9.01
C MET A 371 8.79 1.10 7.85
N ALA A 372 9.54 0.33 7.06
CA ALA A 372 10.07 0.78 5.79
C ALA A 372 9.14 0.39 4.64
N LEU A 373 9.03 1.29 3.67
CA LEU A 373 8.30 1.16 2.42
C LEU A 373 9.26 1.50 1.28
N MET A 374 9.43 0.57 0.35
CA MET A 374 10.06 0.82 -0.94
C MET A 374 9.00 0.62 -2.01
N GLU A 375 8.87 1.59 -2.91
CA GLU A 375 7.88 1.57 -3.97
C GLU A 375 8.58 1.59 -5.33
N TYR A 376 8.24 0.62 -6.17
CA TYR A 376 8.74 0.46 -7.53
C TYR A 376 7.61 0.84 -8.47
N LYS A 377 7.54 2.14 -8.75
CA LYS A 377 6.58 2.73 -9.67
C LYS A 377 6.68 2.06 -11.05
N ASP A 378 5.54 1.89 -11.72
CA ASP A 378 5.41 1.38 -13.08
C ASP A 378 5.94 -0.06 -13.26
N ALA A 379 6.22 -0.81 -12.17
CA ALA A 379 6.73 -2.17 -12.25
C ALA A 379 5.73 -3.12 -12.92
N ASP A 380 4.44 -2.96 -12.63
CA ASP A 380 3.39 -3.77 -13.24
C ASP A 380 3.10 -3.33 -14.67
N LEU A 381 3.13 -2.02 -14.93
CA LEU A 381 3.05 -1.46 -16.27
C LEU A 381 4.18 -2.00 -17.17
N ALA A 382 5.40 -2.16 -16.65
CA ALA A 382 6.52 -2.74 -17.38
C ALA A 382 6.24 -4.19 -17.83
N ARG A 383 5.65 -5.00 -16.93
CA ARG A 383 5.30 -6.39 -17.22
C ARG A 383 4.21 -6.47 -18.28
N HIS A 384 3.17 -5.65 -18.17
CA HIS A 384 2.10 -5.54 -19.17
C HIS A 384 2.66 -5.13 -20.54
N PHE A 385 3.52 -4.10 -20.57
CA PHE A 385 4.15 -3.64 -21.80
C PHE A 385 4.95 -4.76 -22.49
N LEU A 386 5.75 -5.52 -21.74
CA LEU A 386 6.53 -6.64 -22.30
C LEU A 386 5.66 -7.84 -22.70
N ARG A 387 4.61 -8.13 -21.94
CA ARG A 387 3.62 -9.15 -22.30
C ARG A 387 2.97 -8.82 -23.64
N ASP A 388 2.51 -7.59 -23.81
CA ASP A 388 1.85 -7.16 -25.04
C ASP A 388 2.82 -7.15 -26.23
N THR A 389 4.05 -6.70 -26.00
CA THR A 389 5.07 -6.57 -27.06
C THR A 389 5.65 -7.92 -27.49
N TYR A 390 5.98 -8.81 -26.56
CA TYR A 390 6.76 -10.04 -26.84
C TYR A 390 5.95 -11.33 -26.70
N CYS A 391 4.78 -11.26 -26.09
CA CYS A 391 3.97 -12.43 -25.75
C CYS A 391 2.57 -12.37 -26.36
N ASN A 392 2.32 -11.47 -27.32
CA ASN A 392 1.00 -11.25 -27.94
C ASN A 392 -0.12 -11.01 -26.91
N GLY A 393 0.19 -10.34 -25.79
CA GLY A 393 -0.76 -10.10 -24.71
C GLY A 393 -1.00 -11.30 -23.78
N SER A 394 -0.27 -12.41 -23.96
CA SER A 394 -0.48 -13.64 -23.20
C SER A 394 0.41 -13.78 -21.99
N TRP A 395 -0.22 -13.88 -20.81
CA TRP A 395 0.47 -14.21 -19.56
C TRP A 395 1.00 -15.64 -19.55
N HIS A 396 0.28 -16.59 -20.16
CA HIS A 396 0.78 -17.97 -20.29
C HIS A 396 2.07 -18.02 -21.11
N THR A 397 2.12 -17.28 -22.22
CA THR A 397 3.32 -17.17 -23.05
C THR A 397 4.44 -16.46 -22.31
N PHE A 398 4.13 -15.39 -21.57
CA PHE A 398 5.09 -14.68 -20.72
C PHE A 398 5.74 -15.62 -19.70
N ASP A 399 4.94 -16.37 -18.94
CA ASP A 399 5.41 -17.36 -17.96
C ASP A 399 6.27 -18.43 -18.63
N THR A 400 5.84 -18.93 -19.80
CA THR A 400 6.58 -19.95 -20.56
C THR A 400 7.97 -19.45 -20.97
N LEU A 401 8.08 -18.20 -21.46
CA LEU A 401 9.37 -17.61 -21.82
C LEU A 401 10.27 -17.44 -20.60
N VAL A 402 9.72 -16.99 -19.47
CA VAL A 402 10.47 -16.85 -18.22
C VAL A 402 11.01 -18.19 -17.73
N THR A 403 10.23 -19.27 -17.83
CA THR A 403 10.67 -20.62 -17.45
C THR A 403 11.73 -21.19 -18.40
N LEU A 404 11.62 -20.95 -19.71
CA LEU A 404 12.49 -21.58 -20.72
C LEU A 404 13.87 -20.91 -20.85
N ILE A 405 13.94 -19.59 -20.71
CA ILE A 405 15.19 -18.83 -20.86
C ILE A 405 16.09 -19.06 -19.64
N SER A 406 17.40 -19.20 -19.80
CA SER A 406 18.34 -19.36 -18.67
C SER A 406 18.47 -18.10 -17.81
N GLU A 407 18.92 -18.26 -16.57
CA GLU A 407 19.14 -17.15 -15.63
C GLU A 407 20.13 -16.09 -16.16
N GLY A 408 19.76 -14.83 -15.99
CA GLY A 408 20.49 -13.69 -16.58
C GLY A 408 20.41 -13.64 -18.12
N GLY A 409 19.51 -14.41 -18.74
CA GLY A 409 19.25 -14.39 -20.18
C GLY A 409 20.27 -15.14 -21.05
N THR A 410 21.34 -15.69 -20.46
CA THR A 410 22.42 -16.39 -21.16
C THR A 410 22.86 -17.65 -20.40
N ILE A 411 23.34 -18.66 -21.14
CA ILE A 411 23.82 -19.94 -20.55
C ILE A 411 25.19 -19.76 -19.87
N GLY A 412 26.00 -18.81 -20.33
CA GLY A 412 27.33 -18.54 -19.77
C GLY A 412 27.27 -17.92 -18.37
N LEU A 413 28.38 -17.99 -17.63
CA LEU A 413 28.51 -17.28 -16.35
C LEU A 413 28.62 -15.76 -16.53
N ASP A 414 29.23 -15.34 -17.65
CA ASP A 414 29.41 -13.94 -18.04
C ASP A 414 28.28 -13.45 -18.98
N ASP A 415 28.32 -12.17 -19.33
CA ASP A 415 27.43 -11.52 -20.31
C ASP A 415 25.92 -11.61 -19.97
N LYS A 416 25.59 -11.42 -18.69
CA LYS A 416 24.18 -11.38 -18.25
C LYS A 416 23.47 -10.12 -18.76
N LEU A 417 22.16 -10.27 -18.96
CA LEU A 417 21.29 -9.29 -19.60
C LEU A 417 20.39 -8.61 -18.56
N TYR A 418 20.38 -7.29 -18.55
CA TYR A 418 19.61 -6.50 -17.59
C TYR A 418 18.64 -5.56 -18.30
N THR A 419 17.46 -5.40 -17.72
CA THR A 419 16.38 -4.57 -18.30
C THR A 419 15.82 -3.66 -17.22
N PHE A 420 15.84 -2.36 -17.50
CA PHE A 420 15.26 -1.33 -16.64
C PHE A 420 14.14 -0.61 -17.38
N PHE A 421 13.18 -0.07 -16.64
CA PHE A 421 12.00 0.60 -17.21
C PHE A 421 11.76 1.95 -16.53
N TRP A 422 11.75 3.03 -17.33
CA TRP A 422 11.46 4.39 -16.89
C TRP A 422 10.60 5.11 -17.94
N PRO A 423 9.29 4.86 -18.00
CA PRO A 423 8.44 5.30 -19.11
C PRO A 423 8.36 6.83 -19.25
N HIS A 424 8.53 7.55 -18.14
CA HIS A 424 8.35 9.00 -18.05
C HIS A 424 9.66 9.82 -18.15
N GLY A 425 10.79 9.20 -18.52
CA GLY A 425 12.06 9.92 -18.66
C GLY A 425 12.61 10.46 -17.34
N GLU A 426 12.29 9.79 -16.23
CA GLU A 426 12.63 10.16 -14.84
C GLU A 426 14.15 10.29 -14.59
N LEU A 427 14.96 9.72 -15.48
CA LEU A 427 16.41 9.80 -15.49
C LEU A 427 16.95 10.48 -16.78
N GLY A 428 16.18 11.37 -17.39
CA GLY A 428 16.56 12.06 -18.63
C GLY A 428 16.60 11.12 -19.84
N SER A 429 17.79 10.83 -20.37
CA SER A 429 17.97 10.03 -21.61
C SER A 429 17.60 8.54 -21.49
N TRP A 430 17.23 8.10 -20.29
CA TRP A 430 16.87 6.70 -19.98
C TRP A 430 15.37 6.40 -20.16
N GLN A 431 14.64 7.19 -20.95
CA GLN A 431 13.22 7.00 -21.18
C GLN A 431 12.88 5.64 -21.82
N GLY A 432 11.81 5.02 -21.32
CA GLY A 432 11.25 3.75 -21.80
C GLY A 432 12.03 2.54 -21.27
N ILE A 433 12.14 1.50 -22.09
CA ILE A 433 12.92 0.31 -21.77
C ILE A 433 14.39 0.54 -22.10
N SER A 434 15.25 0.30 -21.12
CA SER A 434 16.70 0.32 -21.27
C SER A 434 17.27 -1.07 -21.04
N ARG A 435 17.90 -1.62 -22.09
CA ARG A 435 18.48 -2.97 -22.13
C ARG A 435 19.99 -2.90 -22.07
N PHE A 436 20.61 -3.82 -21.35
CA PHE A 436 22.06 -3.90 -21.22
C PHE A 436 22.58 -5.29 -21.54
N GLU A 437 23.57 -5.35 -22.43
CA GLU A 437 24.34 -6.56 -22.80
C GLU A 437 25.82 -6.23 -22.60
N ALA A 438 26.55 -7.09 -21.87
CA ALA A 438 27.97 -6.88 -21.54
C ALA A 438 28.26 -5.46 -20.97
N GLY A 439 27.34 -4.95 -20.15
CA GLY A 439 27.44 -3.64 -19.52
C GLY A 439 27.16 -2.44 -20.43
N GLN A 440 26.79 -2.65 -21.69
CA GLN A 440 26.49 -1.60 -22.67
C GLN A 440 25.00 -1.53 -22.99
N ARG A 441 24.48 -0.31 -23.15
CA ARG A 441 23.08 -0.09 -23.55
C ARG A 441 22.87 -0.58 -24.99
N VAL A 442 21.90 -1.47 -25.20
CA VAL A 442 21.48 -1.93 -26.52
C VAL A 442 20.05 -1.50 -26.81
N LYS A 443 19.71 -1.39 -28.11
CA LYS A 443 18.32 -1.07 -28.51
C LYS A 443 17.40 -2.27 -28.30
N GLU A 444 17.88 -3.45 -28.65
CA GLU A 444 17.16 -4.72 -28.55
C GLU A 444 18.15 -5.85 -28.25
N PHE A 445 17.70 -6.88 -27.55
CA PHE A 445 18.50 -8.09 -27.35
C PHE A 445 18.56 -8.92 -28.63
N LYS A 446 19.67 -9.62 -28.86
CA LYS A 446 19.80 -10.55 -29.99
C LYS A 446 18.71 -11.61 -29.99
N ASP A 447 18.38 -12.13 -28.82
CA ASP A 447 17.21 -12.98 -28.61
C ASP A 447 16.12 -12.20 -27.88
N GLN A 448 15.09 -11.82 -28.62
CA GLN A 448 13.96 -11.03 -28.10
C GLN A 448 13.18 -11.78 -27.01
N ARG A 449 13.23 -13.12 -27.00
CA ARG A 449 12.53 -13.97 -26.03
C ARG A 449 13.04 -13.77 -24.60
N VAL A 450 14.22 -13.18 -24.42
CA VAL A 450 14.82 -12.89 -23.11
C VAL A 450 14.13 -11.73 -22.40
N ASN A 451 13.46 -10.81 -23.12
CA ASN A 451 12.90 -9.58 -22.57
C ASN A 451 12.05 -9.82 -21.29
N PRO A 452 11.06 -10.73 -21.28
CA PRO A 452 10.26 -11.02 -20.08
C PRO A 452 11.10 -11.42 -18.85
N ARG A 453 12.03 -12.36 -19.02
CA ARG A 453 12.86 -12.87 -17.91
C ARG A 453 13.81 -11.80 -17.38
N SER A 454 14.50 -11.08 -18.27
CA SER A 454 15.47 -10.05 -17.89
C SER A 454 14.81 -8.90 -17.12
N LEU A 455 13.57 -8.53 -17.44
CA LEU A 455 12.81 -7.54 -16.67
C LEU A 455 12.49 -8.03 -15.26
N LEU A 456 11.90 -9.22 -15.12
CA LEU A 456 11.56 -9.77 -13.81
C LEU A 456 12.79 -9.94 -12.92
N GLU A 457 13.87 -10.50 -13.48
CA GLU A 457 15.14 -10.63 -12.77
C GLU A 457 15.66 -9.27 -12.29
N SER A 458 15.60 -8.24 -13.13
CA SER A 458 16.04 -6.88 -12.76
C SER A 458 15.16 -6.24 -11.68
N GLN A 459 13.84 -6.44 -11.72
CA GLN A 459 12.92 -5.99 -10.67
C GLN A 459 13.26 -6.64 -9.32
N PHE A 460 13.42 -7.96 -9.29
CA PHE A 460 13.70 -8.70 -8.05
C PHE A 460 15.16 -8.51 -7.57
N LEU A 461 16.13 -8.33 -8.46
CA LEU A 461 17.50 -7.96 -8.10
C LEU A 461 17.55 -6.58 -7.45
N THR A 462 16.71 -5.63 -7.89
CA THR A 462 16.57 -4.34 -7.24
C THR A 462 16.06 -4.51 -5.81
N MET A 463 15.02 -5.32 -5.61
CA MET A 463 14.50 -5.63 -4.28
C MET A 463 15.57 -6.30 -3.40
N ARG A 464 16.29 -7.29 -3.93
CA ARG A 464 17.40 -7.97 -3.24
C ARG A 464 18.45 -6.98 -2.77
N LEU A 465 18.90 -6.09 -3.66
CA LEU A 465 19.93 -5.10 -3.35
C LEU A 465 19.51 -4.16 -2.21
N GLN A 466 18.27 -3.66 -2.24
CA GLN A 466 17.79 -2.75 -1.20
C GLN A 466 17.55 -3.44 0.14
N LEU A 467 16.98 -4.65 0.13
CA LEU A 467 16.79 -5.45 1.34
C LEU A 467 18.13 -5.80 2.00
N SER A 468 19.14 -6.18 1.22
CA SER A 468 20.49 -6.42 1.74
C SER A 468 21.11 -5.18 2.39
N ARG A 469 20.92 -3.99 1.79
CA ARG A 469 21.39 -2.72 2.37
C ARG A 469 20.70 -2.37 3.68
N ILE A 470 19.40 -2.60 3.78
CA ILE A 470 18.66 -2.40 5.03
C ILE A 470 19.19 -3.35 6.11
N SER A 471 19.30 -4.64 5.82
CA SER A 471 19.82 -5.63 6.78
C SER A 471 21.24 -5.27 7.26
N GLN A 472 22.12 -4.84 6.36
CA GLN A 472 23.45 -4.36 6.72
C GLN A 472 23.42 -3.12 7.63
N GLY A 473 22.59 -2.13 7.30
CA GLY A 473 22.42 -0.94 8.12
C GLY A 473 21.92 -1.26 9.53
N LEU A 474 21.06 -2.28 9.67
CA LEU A 474 20.59 -2.77 10.97
C LEU A 474 21.66 -3.50 11.79
N MET A 475 22.59 -4.21 11.13
CA MET A 475 23.70 -4.92 11.79
C MET A 475 24.82 -3.98 12.23
N HIS A 476 25.01 -2.84 11.54
CA HIS A 476 26.08 -1.88 11.80
C HIS A 476 25.56 -0.43 12.01
N PRO A 477 24.72 -0.18 13.04
CA PRO A 477 24.07 1.12 13.23
C PRO A 477 25.06 2.28 13.48
N GLU A 478 26.23 2.01 14.10
CA GLU A 478 27.27 3.01 14.38
C GLU A 478 28.13 3.40 13.16
N SER A 479 28.01 2.68 12.04
CA SER A 479 28.73 2.96 10.80
C SER A 479 28.02 3.96 9.89
N SER A 480 26.78 4.34 10.24
CA SER A 480 25.92 5.26 9.48
C SER A 480 26.46 6.68 9.29
N GLY A 481 27.61 7.01 9.90
CA GLY A 481 28.36 8.26 9.69
C GLY A 481 29.88 8.08 9.49
N LYS A 482 30.40 6.86 9.37
CA LYS A 482 31.83 6.60 9.14
C LYS A 482 32.00 5.62 7.99
N THR A 483 32.64 6.08 6.92
CA THR A 483 33.08 5.29 5.77
C THR A 483 33.97 4.13 6.24
N LEU A 484 33.37 2.97 6.52
CA LEU A 484 34.08 1.74 6.82
C LEU A 484 33.43 0.60 6.03
N ALA A 485 33.68 0.62 4.72
CA ALA A 485 33.93 -0.62 4.01
C ALA A 485 35.43 -0.64 3.65
N PRO A 486 36.11 -1.79 3.70
CA PRO A 486 37.39 -1.95 3.02
C PRO A 486 37.19 -1.54 1.55
N THR A 487 38.18 -0.85 1.01
CA THR A 487 38.15 0.02 -0.18
C THR A 487 37.80 -0.66 -1.53
N TYR A 488 37.15 -1.84 -1.57
CA TYR A 488 36.95 -2.61 -2.81
C TYR A 488 35.65 -3.42 -2.94
N SER A 489 34.62 -3.28 -2.10
CA SER A 489 33.31 -3.93 -2.36
C SER A 489 32.25 -2.89 -2.69
N LEU A 490 31.78 -2.88 -3.95
CA LEU A 490 30.70 -2.01 -4.43
C LEU A 490 29.39 -2.21 -3.65
N LEU A 491 29.16 -3.43 -3.15
CA LEU A 491 27.94 -3.83 -2.48
C LEU A 491 27.92 -3.49 -0.99
N GLY A 492 29.07 -3.55 -0.32
CA GLY A 492 29.13 -3.42 1.14
C GLY A 492 28.58 -4.64 1.90
N PHE A 493 28.26 -5.73 1.20
CA PHE A 493 27.86 -7.02 1.77
C PHE A 493 28.28 -8.17 0.86
N ASN A 494 28.33 -9.39 1.42
CA ASN A 494 28.49 -10.61 0.65
C ASN A 494 27.14 -11.00 0.00
N PRO A 495 27.01 -11.00 -1.34
CA PRO A 495 25.73 -11.31 -2.00
C PRO A 495 25.28 -12.76 -1.78
N TYR A 496 26.16 -13.67 -1.37
CA TYR A 496 25.85 -15.08 -1.10
C TYR A 496 25.42 -15.35 0.35
N ASP A 497 25.42 -14.33 1.21
CA ASP A 497 25.07 -14.49 2.62
C ASP A 497 23.56 -14.36 2.86
N HIS A 498 22.90 -15.42 3.32
CA HIS A 498 21.48 -15.36 3.68
C HIS A 498 21.22 -14.48 4.90
N SER A 499 22.22 -14.10 5.70
CA SER A 499 22.04 -13.26 6.88
C SER A 499 21.57 -11.84 6.52
N VAL A 500 21.92 -11.36 5.32
CA VAL A 500 21.53 -10.02 4.83
C VAL A 500 20.19 -10.03 4.09
N LEU A 501 19.60 -11.20 3.86
CA LEU A 501 18.36 -11.37 3.11
C LEU A 501 17.16 -11.59 4.04
N PRO A 502 15.92 -11.48 3.53
CA PRO A 502 14.74 -11.85 4.29
C PRO A 502 14.79 -13.29 4.79
N LYS A 503 14.09 -13.57 5.89
CA LYS A 503 13.86 -14.96 6.34
C LYS A 503 12.61 -15.56 5.70
N ARG A 504 11.57 -14.76 5.54
CA ARG A 504 10.29 -15.14 4.92
C ARG A 504 9.78 -13.99 4.07
N ILE A 505 9.20 -14.32 2.94
CA ILE A 505 8.54 -13.38 2.04
C ILE A 505 7.05 -13.66 2.07
N ILE A 506 6.24 -12.65 2.35
CA ILE A 506 4.78 -12.74 2.19
C ILE A 506 4.42 -12.02 0.90
N ALA A 507 4.02 -12.77 -0.11
CA ALA A 507 3.65 -12.22 -1.40
C ALA A 507 2.15 -11.98 -1.49
N ILE A 508 1.77 -10.78 -1.93
CA ILE A 508 0.39 -10.36 -2.16
C ILE A 508 0.29 -9.58 -3.48
N GLY A 509 -0.93 -9.27 -3.94
CA GLY A 509 -1.18 -8.56 -5.19
C GLY A 509 -1.46 -9.51 -6.36
N GLN A 510 -1.94 -8.98 -7.48
CA GLN A 510 -2.42 -9.81 -8.59
C GLN A 510 -1.31 -10.67 -9.22
N ALA A 511 -0.13 -10.09 -9.43
CA ALA A 511 1.01 -10.79 -10.00
C ALA A 511 1.57 -11.89 -9.08
N SER A 512 1.25 -11.86 -7.78
CA SER A 512 1.58 -12.95 -6.85
C SER A 512 0.81 -14.26 -7.12
N GLY A 513 -0.16 -14.23 -8.03
CA GLY A 513 -0.87 -15.42 -8.53
C GLY A 513 -0.10 -16.22 -9.58
N SER A 514 0.97 -15.67 -10.18
CA SER A 514 1.84 -16.39 -11.12
C SER A 514 2.88 -17.21 -10.36
N ARG A 515 2.83 -18.53 -10.53
CA ARG A 515 3.81 -19.46 -9.95
C ARG A 515 5.23 -19.15 -10.39
N VAL A 516 5.41 -18.82 -11.67
CA VAL A 516 6.72 -18.54 -12.26
C VAL A 516 7.34 -17.29 -11.61
N MET A 517 6.55 -16.24 -11.40
CA MET A 517 7.02 -15.03 -10.73
C MET A 517 7.41 -15.30 -9.27
N ILE A 518 6.60 -16.09 -8.54
CA ILE A 518 6.85 -16.41 -7.13
C ILE A 518 8.07 -17.31 -6.92
N GLU A 519 8.26 -18.33 -7.76
CA GLU A 519 9.45 -19.19 -7.71
C GLU A 519 10.73 -18.40 -8.05
N LEU A 520 10.66 -17.51 -9.04
CA LEU A 520 11.77 -16.63 -9.42
C LEU A 520 12.11 -15.63 -8.30
N LEU A 521 11.09 -15.01 -7.70
CA LEU A 521 11.23 -14.11 -6.54
C LEU A 521 11.91 -14.84 -5.37
N SER A 522 11.44 -16.03 -5.04
CA SER A 522 11.99 -16.87 -3.96
C SER A 522 13.47 -17.16 -4.18
N SER A 523 13.83 -17.59 -5.39
CA SER A 523 15.20 -17.95 -5.75
C SER A 523 16.14 -16.75 -5.80
N ILE A 524 15.68 -15.59 -6.29
CA ILE A 524 16.50 -14.36 -6.31
C ILE A 524 16.73 -13.82 -4.91
N LEU A 525 15.72 -13.86 -4.03
CA LEU A 525 15.82 -13.36 -2.66
C LEU A 525 16.39 -14.40 -1.68
N GLY A 526 16.54 -15.66 -2.07
CA GLY A 526 17.09 -16.73 -1.23
C GLY A 526 16.24 -17.03 0.00
N ALA A 527 14.91 -16.91 -0.12
CA ALA A 527 13.98 -17.08 1.00
C ALA A 527 12.65 -17.71 0.56
N PRO A 528 12.00 -18.52 1.41
CA PRO A 528 10.69 -19.09 1.14
C PRO A 528 9.62 -18.01 1.02
N VAL A 529 8.65 -18.26 0.12
CA VAL A 529 7.53 -17.37 -0.15
C VAL A 529 6.23 -17.97 0.38
N TYR A 530 5.42 -17.13 1.00
CA TYR A 530 4.16 -17.46 1.64
C TYR A 530 3.03 -16.57 1.12
N GLN A 531 1.81 -17.10 1.14
CA GLN A 531 0.57 -16.37 0.97
C GLN A 531 -0.21 -16.33 2.28
N SER A 532 -0.97 -15.26 2.49
CA SER A 532 -1.82 -15.10 3.67
C SER A 532 -3.05 -16.01 3.61
N VAL A 533 -3.27 -16.79 4.67
CA VAL A 533 -4.48 -17.60 4.85
C VAL A 533 -5.72 -16.71 4.96
N ALA A 534 -5.61 -15.53 5.57
CA ALA A 534 -6.75 -14.64 5.82
C ALA A 534 -7.37 -14.03 4.55
N LEU A 535 -6.64 -14.05 3.43
CA LEU A 535 -7.15 -13.62 2.13
C LEU A 535 -7.87 -14.75 1.38
N ALA A 536 -7.68 -16.00 1.78
CA ALA A 536 -8.28 -17.15 1.12
C ALA A 536 -9.79 -17.24 1.41
N PRO A 537 -10.65 -17.48 0.40
CA PRO A 537 -12.09 -17.60 0.59
C PRO A 537 -12.52 -18.68 1.60
N SER A 538 -11.70 -19.70 1.80
CA SER A 538 -11.91 -20.74 2.82
C SER A 538 -11.92 -20.22 4.27
N THR A 539 -11.46 -18.98 4.50
CA THR A 539 -11.45 -18.35 5.83
C THR A 539 -12.61 -17.41 6.07
N TYR A 540 -13.41 -17.14 5.04
CA TYR A 540 -14.60 -16.32 5.22
C TYR A 540 -15.60 -17.07 6.08
N SER A 541 -16.45 -16.31 6.75
CA SER A 541 -17.52 -16.89 7.53
C SER A 541 -18.43 -17.73 6.64
N THR A 542 -18.99 -18.82 7.16
CA THR A 542 -19.99 -19.63 6.43
C THR A 542 -21.24 -18.85 6.06
N VAL A 543 -21.44 -17.68 6.67
CA VAL A 543 -22.51 -16.72 6.37
C VAL A 543 -22.01 -15.50 5.60
N PHE A 544 -20.86 -15.59 4.94
CA PHE A 544 -20.31 -14.49 4.14
C PHE A 544 -21.32 -14.04 3.07
N LEU A 545 -21.47 -12.72 2.94
CA LEU A 545 -22.34 -12.07 1.98
C LEU A 545 -21.59 -10.95 1.24
N GLY A 546 -21.89 -10.80 -0.05
CA GLY A 546 -21.46 -9.66 -0.85
C GLY A 546 -20.24 -9.96 -1.74
N ASN A 547 -19.42 -8.93 -1.96
CA ASN A 547 -18.40 -8.89 -3.01
C ASN A 547 -16.99 -9.11 -2.44
N GLU A 548 -16.31 -10.16 -2.92
CA GLU A 548 -14.93 -10.49 -2.53
C GLU A 548 -13.91 -9.43 -2.95
N LEU A 549 -14.21 -8.60 -3.96
CA LEU A 549 -13.32 -7.50 -4.40
C LEU A 549 -13.10 -6.43 -3.32
N ALA A 550 -13.93 -6.41 -2.27
CA ALA A 550 -13.75 -5.55 -1.10
C ALA A 550 -12.70 -6.08 -0.11
N ILE A 551 -12.35 -7.36 -0.19
CA ILE A 551 -11.45 -8.05 0.75
C ILE A 551 -10.01 -7.86 0.29
N THR A 552 -9.44 -6.70 0.64
CA THR A 552 -8.04 -6.38 0.38
C THR A 552 -7.19 -6.56 1.64
N PRO A 553 -5.86 -6.71 1.51
CA PRO A 553 -4.96 -6.67 2.66
C PRO A 553 -5.14 -5.38 3.49
N ALA A 554 -5.30 -4.23 2.83
CA ALA A 554 -5.54 -2.96 3.48
C ALA A 554 -6.85 -2.95 4.28
N ALA A 555 -7.95 -3.43 3.69
CA ALA A 555 -9.24 -3.54 4.37
C ALA A 555 -9.14 -4.46 5.60
N LEU A 556 -8.49 -5.63 5.47
CA LEU A 556 -8.28 -6.56 6.58
C LEU A 556 -7.45 -5.94 7.71
N GLY A 557 -6.27 -5.39 7.41
CA GLY A 557 -5.37 -4.88 8.45
C GLY A 557 -5.92 -3.64 9.16
N SER A 558 -6.65 -2.76 8.48
CA SER A 558 -7.37 -1.67 9.13
C SER A 558 -8.55 -2.15 9.97
N CYS A 559 -9.23 -3.23 9.56
CA CYS A 559 -10.27 -3.87 10.38
C CYS A 559 -9.68 -4.54 11.63
N TYR A 560 -8.52 -5.21 11.49
CA TYR A 560 -7.81 -5.81 12.61
C TYR A 560 -7.32 -4.75 13.60
N LYS A 561 -6.84 -3.59 13.11
CA LYS A 561 -6.56 -2.44 13.96
C LYS A 561 -7.80 -2.00 14.73
N ALA A 562 -8.95 -1.88 14.06
CA ALA A 562 -10.21 -1.49 14.70
C ALA A 562 -10.65 -2.47 15.80
N ALA A 563 -10.52 -3.78 15.54
CA ALA A 563 -10.79 -4.85 16.49
C ALA A 563 -9.83 -4.81 17.68
N TRP A 564 -8.53 -4.65 17.42
CA TRP A 564 -7.51 -4.55 18.45
C TRP A 564 -7.74 -3.34 19.37
N THR A 565 -7.94 -2.14 18.81
CA THR A 565 -8.19 -0.92 19.60
C THR A 565 -9.40 -1.06 20.52
N TYR A 566 -10.48 -1.70 20.05
CA TYR A 566 -11.65 -1.97 20.87
C TYR A 566 -11.37 -3.01 21.97
N LEU A 567 -10.79 -4.15 21.60
CA LEU A 567 -10.57 -5.26 22.53
C LEU A 567 -9.50 -4.95 23.59
N ARG A 568 -8.53 -4.10 23.25
CA ARG A 568 -7.49 -3.63 24.16
C ARG A 568 -8.07 -2.88 25.36
N GLN A 569 -9.26 -2.29 25.26
CA GLN A 569 -9.93 -1.65 26.40
C GLN A 569 -10.29 -2.65 27.51
N PHE A 570 -10.40 -3.94 27.18
CA PHE A 570 -10.61 -5.02 28.16
C PHE A 570 -9.30 -5.72 28.57
N LYS A 571 -8.24 -5.57 27.78
CA LYS A 571 -6.89 -6.13 28.00
C LYS A 571 -5.81 -5.09 27.68
N MET A 572 -5.65 -4.08 28.55
CA MET A 572 -4.85 -2.87 28.28
C MET A 572 -3.39 -3.11 27.86
N ASN A 573 -2.80 -4.24 28.25
CA ASN A 573 -1.38 -4.52 28.00
C ASN A 573 -1.13 -5.43 26.78
N GLN A 574 -2.15 -5.83 26.02
CA GLN A 574 -1.95 -6.67 24.84
C GLN A 574 -1.37 -5.86 23.67
N SER A 575 -0.21 -6.27 23.16
CA SER A 575 0.38 -5.68 21.95
C SER A 575 -0.43 -6.08 20.70
N TYR A 576 -0.30 -5.34 19.61
CA TYR A 576 -0.94 -5.70 18.33
C TYR A 576 -0.45 -7.06 17.81
N SER A 577 0.86 -7.33 17.99
CA SER A 577 1.50 -8.60 17.63
C SER A 577 0.87 -9.77 18.37
N ASP A 578 0.77 -9.68 19.71
CA ASP A 578 0.17 -10.75 20.54
C ASP A 578 -1.30 -10.97 20.20
N PHE A 579 -2.03 -9.87 19.91
CA PHE A 579 -3.42 -9.93 19.48
C PHE A 579 -3.57 -10.73 18.19
N LEU A 580 -2.78 -10.41 17.16
CA LEU A 580 -2.90 -11.07 15.86
C LEU A 580 -2.43 -12.54 15.92
N GLU A 581 -1.37 -12.83 16.68
CA GLU A 581 -0.87 -14.18 16.91
C GLU A 581 -1.93 -15.08 17.57
N GLU A 582 -2.58 -14.59 18.62
CA GLU A 582 -3.67 -15.31 19.30
C GLU A 582 -4.81 -15.63 18.31
N ARG A 583 -5.14 -14.70 17.41
CA ARG A 583 -6.21 -14.86 16.41
C ARG A 583 -5.83 -15.82 15.29
N ASN A 584 -4.61 -15.77 14.80
CA ASN A 584 -4.12 -16.69 13.77
C ASN A 584 -4.04 -18.13 14.32
N LEU A 585 -3.59 -18.31 15.57
CA LEU A 585 -3.61 -19.61 16.23
C LEU A 585 -5.03 -20.16 16.39
N GLN A 586 -5.99 -19.32 16.79
CA GLN A 586 -7.41 -19.71 16.87
C GLN A 586 -7.95 -20.12 15.50
N ARG A 587 -7.65 -19.35 14.43
CA ARG A 587 -8.05 -19.66 13.06
C ARG A 587 -7.46 -20.98 12.58
N SER A 588 -6.16 -21.20 12.79
CA SER A 588 -5.45 -22.44 12.45
C SER A 588 -6.08 -23.67 13.12
N LYS A 589 -6.45 -23.56 14.40
CA LYS A 589 -7.16 -24.63 15.12
C LYS A 589 -8.53 -24.93 14.53
N ARG A 590 -9.29 -23.91 14.11
CA ARG A 590 -10.60 -24.09 13.44
C ARG A 590 -10.44 -24.82 12.11
N LEU A 591 -9.46 -24.42 11.29
CA LEU A 591 -9.23 -25.01 9.96
C LEU A 591 -8.71 -26.46 10.02
N LYS A 592 -8.05 -26.87 11.11
CA LYS A 592 -7.61 -28.27 11.32
C LYS A 592 -8.76 -29.22 11.67
N ILE A 593 -9.93 -28.72 12.09
CA ILE A 593 -11.08 -29.57 12.43
C ILE A 593 -11.86 -29.83 11.14
N PRO A 594 -11.98 -31.09 10.67
CA PRO A 594 -12.74 -31.38 9.46
C PRO A 594 -14.20 -30.99 9.67
N ASP A 595 -14.70 -30.14 8.78
CA ASP A 595 -16.06 -29.62 8.86
C ASP A 595 -17.05 -30.74 8.50
N THR A 596 -17.59 -31.41 9.52
CA THR A 596 -18.55 -32.53 9.40
C THR A 596 -19.85 -32.17 8.69
N ARG A 597 -20.05 -30.90 8.29
CA ARG A 597 -21.26 -30.38 7.65
C ARG A 597 -21.09 -30.08 6.15
N ASN A 598 -19.86 -30.06 5.62
CA ASN A 598 -19.61 -29.75 4.22
C ASN A 598 -18.38 -30.50 3.66
N PRO A 599 -18.55 -31.75 3.17
CA PRO A 599 -17.43 -32.56 2.67
C PRO A 599 -16.76 -31.99 1.40
N SER A 600 -17.35 -30.97 0.76
CA SER A 600 -16.82 -30.35 -0.45
C SER A 600 -15.72 -29.30 -0.20
N ALA A 601 -15.55 -28.83 1.04
CA ALA A 601 -14.59 -27.77 1.39
C ALA A 601 -13.26 -28.31 1.97
N THR A 602 -13.12 -29.64 2.08
CA THR A 602 -11.94 -30.31 2.68
C THR A 602 -11.22 -31.17 1.65
N HIS A 603 -10.63 -30.55 0.62
CA HIS A 603 -9.61 -31.21 -0.20
C HIS A 603 -8.35 -30.34 -0.34
N MET A 604 -7.61 -30.23 0.77
CA MET A 604 -6.18 -29.89 0.78
C MET A 604 -5.37 -31.08 1.35
N HIS A 605 -5.76 -32.31 0.96
CA HIS A 605 -4.95 -33.49 1.17
C HIS A 605 -4.74 -34.20 -0.18
N THR A 606 -3.53 -34.02 -0.72
CA THR A 606 -2.76 -34.98 -1.53
C THR A 606 -3.58 -35.98 -2.35
N SER A 607 -3.70 -35.74 -3.67
CA SER A 607 -3.93 -36.81 -4.64
C SER A 607 -2.75 -36.85 -5.61
N LEU A 608 -1.81 -37.74 -5.31
CA LEU A 608 -0.82 -38.27 -6.23
C LEU A 608 -1.53 -39.17 -7.25
N GLY A 609 -1.40 -38.83 -8.54
CA GLY A 609 -1.41 -39.78 -9.67
C GLY A 609 -2.77 -40.27 -10.18
N LYS A 610 -3.15 -39.81 -11.37
CA LYS A 610 -3.20 -40.64 -12.60
C LYS A 610 -3.64 -39.78 -13.79
N PHE A 611 -2.84 -39.84 -14.85
CA PHE A 611 -3.21 -39.36 -16.18
C PHE A 611 -4.23 -40.32 -16.79
N ASP A 612 -5.35 -39.79 -17.26
CA ASP A 612 -6.16 -40.43 -18.29
C ASP A 612 -6.00 -39.63 -19.60
N PRO A 613 -5.85 -40.29 -20.76
CA PRO A 613 -5.57 -39.64 -22.03
C PRO A 613 -6.82 -38.92 -22.58
N PRO A 614 -6.66 -37.79 -23.31
CA PRO A 614 -7.80 -37.08 -23.87
C PRO A 614 -8.42 -37.86 -25.04
N GLU A 615 -9.73 -38.07 -24.96
CA GLU A 615 -10.56 -38.54 -26.08
C GLU A 615 -10.52 -37.53 -27.24
N ALA A 616 -10.33 -38.06 -28.45
CA ALA A 616 -10.25 -37.32 -29.68
C ALA A 616 -11.59 -36.66 -30.03
N SER A 617 -11.61 -35.33 -30.07
CA SER A 617 -12.71 -34.58 -30.68
C SER A 617 -12.40 -34.27 -32.16
N VAL A 618 -13.42 -34.53 -32.97
CA VAL A 618 -13.42 -34.59 -34.42
C VAL A 618 -13.19 -33.22 -35.05
N GLN A 619 -12.29 -33.18 -36.04
CA GLN A 619 -12.02 -32.04 -36.91
C GLN A 619 -13.26 -31.63 -37.71
N SER A 620 -13.61 -30.34 -37.68
CA SER A 620 -14.36 -29.70 -38.76
C SER A 620 -13.50 -28.60 -39.39
N SER A 621 -13.00 -28.92 -40.58
CA SER A 621 -12.32 -28.06 -41.54
C SER A 621 -13.22 -26.93 -42.06
N GLN A 622 -12.69 -25.70 -42.19
CA GLN A 622 -12.81 -24.83 -43.39
C GLN A 622 -11.94 -23.55 -43.25
N PRO A 623 -11.55 -22.89 -44.36
CA PRO A 623 -10.14 -22.52 -44.62
C PRO A 623 -9.76 -21.06 -44.33
N GLU A 624 -8.48 -20.88 -44.01
CA GLU A 624 -7.76 -19.61 -43.93
C GLU A 624 -7.71 -18.87 -45.28
N GLN A 625 -8.08 -17.58 -45.28
CA GLN A 625 -7.70 -16.64 -46.32
C GLN A 625 -6.49 -15.81 -45.88
N ARG A 626 -5.34 -16.11 -46.49
CA ARG A 626 -4.13 -15.28 -46.44
C ARG A 626 -4.41 -13.88 -47.00
N ARG A 627 -4.12 -12.84 -46.22
CA ARG A 627 -3.80 -11.51 -46.75
C ARG A 627 -2.41 -11.10 -46.30
N THR A 628 -1.51 -11.12 -47.28
CA THR A 628 -0.21 -10.45 -47.26
C THR A 628 -0.40 -8.93 -47.25
N ALA A 629 0.20 -8.23 -46.29
CA ALA A 629 0.41 -6.79 -46.40
C ALA A 629 1.82 -6.43 -45.90
N SER A 630 2.50 -5.68 -46.75
CA SER A 630 3.91 -5.30 -46.76
C SER A 630 4.28 -4.28 -45.68
N LEU A 631 5.47 -4.46 -45.11
CA LEU A 631 6.18 -3.50 -44.27
C LEU A 631 6.68 -2.30 -45.10
N SER A 632 6.27 -1.08 -44.74
CA SER A 632 7.06 0.12 -45.01
C SER A 632 6.70 1.27 -44.06
N ASN A 633 7.70 1.70 -43.30
CA ASN A 633 7.94 3.03 -42.70
C ASN A 633 6.88 3.64 -41.76
N MET A 634 7.13 3.55 -40.45
CA MET A 634 6.63 4.51 -39.47
C MET A 634 7.79 5.18 -38.73
N ASN A 635 8.05 6.44 -39.09
CA ASN A 635 8.76 7.42 -38.29
C ASN A 635 7.71 8.45 -37.84
N SER A 636 7.20 8.31 -36.61
CA SER A 636 6.46 9.35 -35.90
C SER A 636 6.20 8.89 -34.46
N ALA A 637 7.11 9.25 -33.56
CA ALA A 637 6.95 9.09 -32.13
C ALA A 637 6.18 10.30 -31.59
N SER A 638 4.83 10.21 -31.54
CA SER A 638 3.95 11.05 -30.71
C SER A 638 2.47 10.75 -31.03
N ALA A 639 1.95 9.59 -30.61
CA ALA A 639 0.51 9.30 -30.39
C ALA A 639 0.26 7.79 -30.19
N ILE A 640 0.65 7.21 -29.03
CA ILE A 640 0.25 5.83 -28.64
C ILE A 640 0.01 5.76 -27.12
N TRP A 641 -0.67 6.75 -26.55
CA TRP A 641 -1.09 6.72 -25.15
C TRP A 641 -2.56 7.10 -25.09
N ASN A 642 -3.41 6.15 -25.48
CA ASN A 642 -4.87 6.13 -25.30
C ASN A 642 -5.37 4.80 -25.85
N HIS A 643 -5.20 3.72 -25.07
CA HIS A 643 -5.96 2.51 -25.30
C HIS A 643 -6.77 2.20 -24.04
N ASP A 644 -8.08 2.16 -24.24
CA ASP A 644 -9.12 1.77 -23.28
C ASP A 644 -8.78 0.45 -22.59
N ILE A 645 -8.47 0.50 -21.30
CA ILE A 645 -8.34 -0.67 -20.40
C ILE A 645 -9.75 -1.02 -19.85
N SER A 646 -10.76 -1.07 -20.71
CA SER A 646 -12.15 -1.32 -20.29
C SER A 646 -12.85 -2.47 -21.02
N SER A 647 -12.14 -3.26 -21.83
CA SER A 647 -12.74 -4.46 -22.43
C SER A 647 -11.72 -5.56 -22.71
N LEU A 648 -11.48 -6.43 -21.73
CA LEU A 648 -10.86 -7.75 -21.93
C LEU A 648 -11.26 -8.67 -20.77
N GLU A 649 -12.56 -8.94 -20.64
CA GLU A 649 -13.03 -10.18 -20.02
C GLU A 649 -13.38 -11.17 -21.15
N SER A 650 -12.89 -12.40 -21.02
CA SER A 650 -12.99 -13.57 -21.94
C SER A 650 -11.86 -13.79 -22.97
N SER A 651 -10.66 -14.09 -22.46
CA SER A 651 -9.78 -15.08 -23.12
C SER A 651 -9.12 -15.98 -22.07
N ASN A 652 -8.99 -17.26 -22.39
CA ASN A 652 -8.47 -18.36 -21.55
C ASN A 652 -6.96 -18.25 -21.22
N ASP A 653 -6.46 -17.04 -20.97
CA ASP A 653 -5.04 -16.69 -20.93
C ASP A 653 -4.57 -16.40 -19.49
N ALA A 654 -4.74 -17.40 -18.63
CA ALA A 654 -4.32 -17.32 -17.24
C ALA A 654 -2.82 -17.64 -17.11
N ALA A 655 -2.12 -16.86 -16.30
CA ALA A 655 -0.79 -17.21 -15.79
C ALA A 655 -0.81 -18.59 -15.11
N MET A 656 0.33 -19.26 -15.03
CA MET A 656 0.43 -20.54 -14.32
C MET A 656 0.10 -20.34 -12.83
N PRO A 657 -0.94 -21.00 -12.29
CA PRO A 657 -1.43 -20.69 -10.95
C PRO A 657 -0.48 -21.20 -9.87
N VAL A 658 -0.34 -20.42 -8.81
CA VAL A 658 0.35 -20.81 -7.58
C VAL A 658 -0.40 -21.94 -6.87
N VAL A 659 0.33 -22.95 -6.39
CA VAL A 659 -0.21 -24.06 -5.60
C VAL A 659 0.53 -24.12 -4.26
N PRO A 660 -0.18 -24.19 -3.12
CA PRO A 660 0.47 -24.38 -1.82
C PRO A 660 1.30 -25.65 -1.77
N ILE A 661 2.47 -25.57 -1.14
CA ILE A 661 3.37 -26.69 -0.86
C ILE A 661 3.34 -27.03 0.64
N GLN A 662 4.08 -28.07 1.04
CA GLN A 662 4.13 -28.51 2.44
C GLN A 662 4.52 -27.35 3.37
N THR A 663 3.57 -26.90 4.18
CA THR A 663 3.73 -25.77 5.10
C THR A 663 4.02 -26.29 6.51
N ASP A 664 4.99 -25.68 7.20
CA ASP A 664 5.30 -26.06 8.57
C ASP A 664 4.13 -25.72 9.51
N PRO A 665 3.84 -26.55 10.53
CA PRO A 665 2.74 -26.31 11.44
C PRO A 665 2.77 -24.94 12.11
N LYS A 666 3.98 -24.41 12.38
CA LYS A 666 4.18 -23.08 12.96
C LYS A 666 3.82 -21.95 11.99
N ASP A 667 4.18 -22.06 10.71
CA ASP A 667 3.81 -21.06 9.71
C ASP A 667 2.29 -21.05 9.48
N LEU A 668 1.65 -22.23 9.53
CA LEU A 668 0.19 -22.31 9.47
C LEU A 668 -0.49 -21.70 10.72
N GLU A 669 0.13 -21.80 11.89
CA GLU A 669 -0.31 -21.13 13.12
C GLU A 669 -0.11 -19.61 13.05
N ASP A 670 0.92 -19.15 12.33
CA ASP A 670 1.12 -17.74 11.99
C ASP A 670 0.13 -17.24 10.93
N GLY A 671 -0.70 -18.12 10.34
CA GLY A 671 -1.68 -17.78 9.31
C GLY A 671 -1.11 -17.68 7.89
N LEU A 672 -0.01 -18.40 7.63
CA LEU A 672 0.71 -18.40 6.36
C LEU A 672 0.64 -19.77 5.67
N LEU A 673 0.57 -19.77 4.34
CA LEU A 673 0.71 -20.95 3.50
C LEU A 673 1.94 -20.80 2.62
N LYS A 674 2.86 -21.76 2.70
CA LYS A 674 4.07 -21.75 1.89
C LYS A 674 3.72 -22.11 0.44
N VAL A 675 4.26 -21.35 -0.51
CA VAL A 675 3.95 -21.48 -1.94
C VAL A 675 5.20 -21.65 -2.82
N ALA A 676 6.38 -21.26 -2.33
CA ALA A 676 7.64 -21.54 -3.00
C ALA A 676 8.78 -21.68 -1.99
N GLU A 677 9.78 -22.46 -2.39
CA GLU A 677 11.09 -22.58 -1.74
C GLU A 677 12.15 -22.06 -2.70
N PRO A 678 13.25 -21.45 -2.19
CA PRO A 678 14.32 -20.98 -3.06
C PRO A 678 15.05 -22.17 -3.68
N ASP A 679 15.37 -22.06 -4.97
CA ASP A 679 16.35 -22.93 -5.60
C ASP A 679 17.75 -22.41 -5.24
N GLU A 680 18.49 -23.19 -4.45
CA GLU A 680 19.81 -22.80 -3.95
C GLU A 680 20.85 -22.62 -5.08
N ASP A 681 20.78 -23.43 -6.14
CA ASP A 681 21.71 -23.28 -7.27
C ASP A 681 21.43 -21.96 -8.02
N LEU A 682 20.14 -21.65 -8.25
CA LEU A 682 19.75 -20.37 -8.82
C LEU A 682 20.11 -19.19 -7.91
N PHE A 683 19.92 -19.34 -6.60
CA PHE A 683 20.29 -18.31 -5.62
C PHE A 683 21.79 -17.95 -5.71
N GLN A 684 22.67 -18.97 -5.80
CA GLN A 684 24.10 -18.76 -6.00
C GLN A 684 24.37 -18.07 -7.34
N ARG A 685 23.72 -18.49 -8.44
CA ARG A 685 23.91 -17.83 -9.75
C ARG A 685 23.48 -16.36 -9.75
N TYR A 686 22.38 -16.01 -9.09
CA TYR A 686 21.97 -14.62 -8.93
C TYR A 686 22.90 -13.84 -8.00
N GLY A 687 23.49 -14.50 -7.00
CA GLY A 687 24.55 -13.92 -6.15
C GLY A 687 25.72 -13.37 -6.96
N GLY A 688 26.13 -14.09 -8.02
CA GLY A 688 27.17 -13.65 -8.95
C GLY A 688 26.78 -12.46 -9.85
N GLN A 689 25.48 -12.15 -9.97
CA GLN A 689 24.98 -11.06 -10.82
C GLN A 689 24.84 -9.74 -10.06
N VAL A 690 24.72 -9.78 -8.72
CA VAL A 690 24.37 -8.60 -7.90
C VAL A 690 25.38 -7.46 -8.05
N GLU A 691 26.67 -7.77 -8.17
CA GLU A 691 27.73 -6.76 -8.26
C GLU A 691 27.64 -5.95 -9.56
N GLU A 692 27.54 -6.63 -10.70
CA GLU A 692 27.38 -5.96 -12.00
C GLU A 692 26.05 -5.24 -12.10
N PHE A 693 24.98 -5.83 -11.58
CA PHE A 693 23.66 -5.18 -11.50
C PHE A 693 23.73 -3.88 -10.70
N ALA A 694 24.34 -3.90 -9.52
CA ALA A 694 24.50 -2.71 -8.68
C ALA A 694 25.39 -1.64 -9.33
N ARG A 695 26.39 -2.05 -10.13
CA ARG A 695 27.23 -1.13 -10.91
C ARG A 695 26.39 -0.41 -11.96
N LEU A 696 25.58 -1.14 -12.71
CA LEU A 696 24.69 -0.59 -13.73
C LEU A 696 23.63 0.33 -13.11
N ASP A 697 22.89 -0.13 -12.10
CA ASP A 697 21.86 0.68 -11.41
C ASP A 697 22.46 2.01 -10.91
N LYS A 698 23.64 1.96 -10.27
CA LYS A 698 24.34 3.16 -9.79
C LYS A 698 24.78 4.09 -10.93
N SER A 699 25.30 3.55 -12.02
CA SER A 699 25.74 4.35 -13.16
C SER A 699 24.58 5.02 -13.89
N ILE A 700 23.45 4.32 -14.03
CA ILE A 700 22.22 4.85 -14.65
C ILE A 700 21.65 5.98 -13.79
N ARG A 701 21.53 5.78 -12.47
CA ARG A 701 21.06 6.82 -11.54
C ARG A 701 21.95 8.07 -11.50
N ARG A 702 23.23 7.93 -11.86
CA ARG A 702 24.18 9.05 -11.98
C ARG A 702 24.25 9.67 -13.38
N GLY A 703 23.58 9.08 -14.37
CA GLY A 703 23.62 9.56 -15.75
C GLY A 703 24.99 9.41 -16.44
N VAL A 704 25.77 8.37 -16.09
CA VAL A 704 27.17 8.21 -16.54
C VAL A 704 27.30 7.22 -17.72
N LEU A 705 26.22 6.57 -18.15
CA LEU A 705 26.21 5.56 -19.23
C LEU A 705 25.53 6.02 -20.52
#